data_AF-A0A813GYV6-F1
#
_entry.id   AF-A0A813GYV6-F1
#
_cell.length_a   1.000
_cell.length_b   1.000
_cell.length_c   1.000
_cell.angle_alpha   90.00
_cell.angle_beta   90.00
_cell.angle_gamma   90.00
#
_symmetry.space_group_name_H-M   'P 1'
#
loop_
_entity.id
_entity.type
_entity.pdbx_description
1 polymer ?
#
loop_
_entity_poly.entity_id
_entity_poly.type
_entity_poly.pdbx_seq_one_letter_code
_entity_poly.pdbx_strand_id
1 'polypeptide(L)'
;MGNGTSSCSESSAMTTLESVEIEHVELSASTVIEYITDVEGNWDYLMRFVSMSKILYWGGEERGAWGPGTLRLRHNGMLVFGGDAPDKGPGDIRLVKTFLSLKRRFPSQVFLVLGNRDLMKMRFRAELAAGMESNSWTPPWDRNPKSLEQFLDEEKLPRSLVSKLKWMLHCNMGCQDTTFKTRKHELALPNGSATDADVLQSYCSSMDPASKDPWMLDFLLQGQIAVVLGDTLFVHGGLQDESIGVVPGQSRVYDTVEEWVKQLNLWKDAELQDFIRQPCWRTEGGMEKRGGETLIEYGTPGGGKRTVIYHNPFVDGNPVLRSPKVASFLQQSEIRRVLSGHQPHGQTPTVVRHPDTGLLVITADTSRSDGTATKLFNPAESRGSAASMVRIEGPYVYISGHFNDNSLHGCKLHVDQRQDALPDALVGRQLICGSWIKTIKNGLIVTALGKGFQVLTDELSPEHACLRLKSVFASLDMFLVNLAQMKGSFLKESNHTLSELVDDDAEIIQRSFTFKREEFDTAECYIFAMMGVLLEPDSEIGRNVVSKINEIIASKKRVLFLTNNSNYSRSSLFASLVDHHGVRLLASQLSLQASQSTDFASESHKLRHISDQHVLTSSNTCAWYLRAAGIERPFVICSSRGILDELESFGIQDYVATVDHEGKQKPEYLEEVNEERICELIKRAPDVDAIVVAWDQGLTALKAAVATQYIQWNEEQKKHLPVISCSMDASGVLGVTPADFCQGQQFQNRKIRAVGNGTMANLICNNASLQTEAINMGKPSQMLTEQLRRSVESGGLGIDFGKAVMIGSTLDTDIKFANSVGMRSLLVLSGITNEGDLLEEQLSSKLPTWVVDSLASI
;
A
#
# COMPACT_ATOMS: atom_id res chain seq x y z
N MET A 1 -65.07 57.59 10.91
CA MET A 1 -64.47 58.79 10.28
C MET A 1 -63.03 58.86 10.78
N GLY A 2 -61.94 58.88 10.03
CA GLY A 2 -61.62 58.81 8.60
C GLY A 2 -60.07 58.93 8.49
N ASN A 3 -59.48 58.19 7.55
CA ASN A 3 -58.24 58.38 6.76
C ASN A 3 -56.92 59.00 7.28
N GLY A 4 -55.81 58.35 6.88
CA GLY A 4 -54.58 58.98 6.29
C GLY A 4 -53.28 58.80 7.09
N THR A 5 -52.32 57.90 6.74
CA THR A 5 -51.13 58.08 5.84
C THR A 5 -50.25 59.31 6.18
N SER A 6 -48.92 59.34 6.21
CA SER A 6 -47.78 58.44 5.92
C SER A 6 -46.48 59.20 6.26
N SER A 7 -45.39 58.51 6.63
CA SER A 7 -44.01 58.69 6.10
C SER A 7 -42.96 58.22 7.13
N CYS A 8 -42.32 57.09 6.83
CA CYS A 8 -41.01 56.76 7.38
C CYS A 8 -40.02 56.85 6.21
N SER A 9 -39.07 57.76 6.33
CA SER A 9 -37.99 57.99 5.37
C SER A 9 -36.97 56.85 5.44
N GLU A 10 -36.65 56.31 4.27
CA GLU A 10 -35.49 55.46 4.00
C GLU A 10 -34.17 56.19 4.34
N SER A 11 -33.26 55.51 5.02
CA SER A 11 -31.84 55.86 5.03
C SER A 11 -31.03 54.63 4.68
N SER A 12 -30.43 54.68 3.49
CA SER A 12 -29.46 53.72 2.98
C SER A 12 -28.20 53.71 3.86
N ALA A 13 -27.93 52.59 4.53
CA ALA A 13 -26.61 52.30 5.08
C ALA A 13 -25.92 51.30 4.14
N MET A 14 -25.08 51.81 3.24
CA MET A 14 -24.00 51.02 2.66
C MET A 14 -23.03 50.68 3.80
N THR A 15 -23.09 49.45 4.30
CA THR A 15 -22.07 48.91 5.19
C THR A 15 -20.84 48.59 4.35
N THR A 16 -19.82 49.44 4.50
CA THR A 16 -18.44 49.14 4.15
C THR A 16 -18.02 47.80 4.76
N LEU A 17 -17.49 46.91 3.92
CA LEU A 17 -16.82 45.68 4.34
C LEU A 17 -15.72 46.02 5.35
N GLU A 18 -15.98 45.78 6.63
CA GLU A 18 -14.94 45.74 7.65
C GLU A 18 -13.98 44.59 7.31
N SER A 19 -12.69 44.92 7.36
CA SER A 19 -11.59 43.98 7.23
C SER A 19 -11.75 42.82 8.22
N VAL A 20 -11.99 41.61 7.72
CA VAL A 20 -11.86 40.39 8.51
C VAL A 20 -10.37 40.20 8.81
N GLU A 21 -9.95 40.62 10.00
CA GLU A 21 -8.65 40.24 10.55
C GLU A 21 -8.57 38.72 10.64
N ILE A 22 -7.40 38.15 10.32
CA ILE A 22 -7.15 36.72 10.48
C ILE A 22 -7.16 36.45 11.98
N GLU A 23 -8.23 35.86 12.50
CA GLU A 23 -8.09 35.08 13.73
C GLU A 23 -7.24 33.87 13.38
N HIS A 24 -5.94 33.92 13.72
CA HIS A 24 -5.19 32.69 13.94
C HIS A 24 -6.01 31.90 14.96
N VAL A 25 -6.65 30.81 14.52
CA VAL A 25 -7.41 29.96 15.44
C VAL A 25 -6.38 29.18 16.26
N GLU A 26 -5.95 29.78 17.37
CA GLU A 26 -5.11 29.11 18.36
C GLU A 26 -5.89 27.91 18.91
N LEU A 27 -5.43 26.72 18.53
CA LEU A 27 -6.03 25.49 19.01
C LEU A 27 -5.58 25.25 20.45
N SER A 28 -6.54 25.15 21.37
CA SER A 28 -6.25 24.66 22.71
C SER A 28 -5.70 23.22 22.64
N ALA A 29 -4.89 22.83 23.62
CA ALA A 29 -4.40 21.44 23.73
C ALA A 29 -5.53 20.40 23.85
N SER A 30 -6.74 20.82 24.25
CA SER A 30 -7.92 19.97 24.38
C SER A 30 -8.83 19.95 23.14
N THR A 31 -8.46 20.67 22.08
CA THR A 31 -9.27 20.78 20.88
C THR A 31 -9.27 19.46 20.10
N VAL A 32 -10.46 19.03 19.69
CA VAL A 32 -10.67 17.82 18.90
C VAL A 32 -11.25 18.21 17.54
N ILE A 33 -10.53 17.92 16.46
CA ILE A 33 -11.00 18.18 15.10
C ILE A 33 -11.41 16.85 14.47
N GLU A 34 -12.62 16.75 13.93
CA GLU A 34 -13.03 15.62 13.09
C GLU A 34 -13.22 16.06 11.65
N TYR A 35 -12.78 15.21 10.72
CA TYR A 35 -12.80 15.47 9.28
C TYR A 35 -13.68 14.45 8.55
N ILE A 36 -14.56 14.95 7.70
CA ILE A 36 -15.42 14.17 6.78
C ILE A 36 -15.47 14.89 5.43
N THR A 37 -15.43 14.14 4.33
CA THR A 37 -15.42 14.67 2.96
C THR A 37 -16.22 13.77 2.04
N ASP A 38 -16.54 14.26 0.85
CA ASP A 38 -17.10 13.47 -0.25
C ASP A 38 -18.33 12.67 0.20
N VAL A 39 -19.26 13.31 0.92
CA VAL A 39 -20.49 12.64 1.38
C VAL A 39 -21.45 12.45 0.20
N GLU A 40 -21.42 13.37 -0.78
CA GLU A 40 -22.16 13.30 -2.04
C GLU A 40 -23.65 12.98 -1.86
N GLY A 41 -24.30 13.59 -0.87
CA GLY A 41 -25.72 13.40 -0.57
C GLY A 41 -26.07 12.08 0.14
N ASN A 42 -25.08 11.25 0.49
CA ASN A 42 -25.30 9.98 1.17
C ASN A 42 -25.63 10.19 2.65
N TRP A 43 -26.92 10.30 2.96
CA TRP A 43 -27.41 10.52 4.32
C TRP A 43 -27.09 9.36 5.26
N ASP A 44 -27.16 8.11 4.80
CA ASP A 44 -26.87 6.93 5.62
C ASP A 44 -25.40 6.90 6.05
N TYR A 45 -24.50 7.33 5.17
CA TYR A 45 -23.08 7.50 5.50
C TYR A 45 -22.88 8.60 6.55
N LEU A 46 -23.55 9.75 6.42
CA LEU A 46 -23.50 10.79 7.47
C LEU A 46 -24.00 10.24 8.82
N MET A 47 -25.10 9.47 8.81
CA MET A 47 -25.63 8.86 10.03
C MET A 47 -24.62 7.92 10.69
N ARG A 48 -23.91 7.09 9.90
CA ARG A 48 -22.80 6.25 10.39
C ARG A 48 -21.62 7.08 10.91
N PHE A 49 -21.25 8.16 10.21
CA PHE A 49 -20.18 9.04 10.68
C PHE A 49 -20.53 9.67 12.05
N VAL A 50 -21.73 10.21 12.19
CA VAL A 50 -22.18 10.86 13.44
C VAL A 50 -22.29 9.85 14.58
N SER A 51 -22.62 8.57 14.32
CA SER A 51 -22.66 7.55 15.37
C SER A 51 -21.26 7.19 15.91
N MET A 52 -20.22 7.34 15.08
CA MET A 52 -18.82 7.12 15.50
C MET A 52 -18.19 8.37 16.12
N SER A 53 -18.73 9.55 15.82
CA SER A 53 -18.18 10.84 16.21
C SER A 53 -18.05 11.03 17.72
N LYS A 54 -16.92 11.59 18.16
CA LYS A 54 -16.74 12.04 19.55
C LYS A 54 -17.32 13.44 19.76
N ILE A 55 -17.42 14.27 18.72
CA ILE A 55 -17.78 15.69 18.85
C ILE A 55 -19.18 16.01 18.33
N LEU A 56 -19.71 15.27 17.36
CA LEU A 56 -21.02 15.48 16.77
C LEU A 56 -22.07 14.61 17.43
N TYR A 57 -23.27 15.15 17.60
CA TYR A 57 -24.44 14.39 18.00
C TYR A 57 -25.72 15.03 17.48
N TRP A 58 -26.79 14.24 17.38
CA TRP A 58 -28.11 14.71 16.98
C TRP A 58 -28.85 15.35 18.16
N GLY A 59 -29.40 16.55 17.95
CA GLY A 59 -30.17 17.30 18.94
C GLY A 59 -31.67 16.97 19.01
N GLY A 60 -32.14 15.93 18.29
CA GLY A 60 -33.53 15.50 18.26
C GLY A 60 -33.68 14.05 17.78
N GLU A 61 -34.81 13.41 18.10
CA GLU A 61 -35.02 11.96 17.88
C GLU A 61 -35.17 11.58 16.40
N GLU A 62 -35.75 12.45 15.58
CA GLU A 62 -36.00 12.17 14.15
C GLU A 62 -34.74 12.19 13.29
N ARG A 63 -33.64 12.78 13.78
CA ARG A 63 -32.32 12.79 13.11
C ARG A 63 -32.38 13.14 11.61
N GLY A 64 -33.25 14.09 11.23
CA GLY A 64 -33.41 14.53 9.84
C GLY A 64 -34.04 13.49 8.89
N ALA A 65 -34.90 12.60 9.41
CA ALA A 65 -35.65 11.63 8.60
C ALA A 65 -36.50 12.31 7.51
N TRP A 66 -37.12 13.47 7.84
CA TRP A 66 -38.08 14.16 6.97
C TRP A 66 -37.58 15.52 6.44
N GLY A 67 -36.34 15.90 6.73
CA GLY A 67 -35.78 17.21 6.38
C GLY A 67 -34.41 17.45 7.03
N PRO A 68 -33.90 18.70 7.03
CA PRO A 68 -32.62 19.03 7.65
C PRO A 68 -32.62 18.64 9.14
N GLY A 69 -31.60 17.88 9.56
CA GLY A 69 -31.44 17.48 10.95
C GLY A 69 -30.79 18.58 11.80
N THR A 70 -31.00 18.52 13.12
CA THR A 70 -30.30 19.41 14.05
C THR A 70 -29.04 18.72 14.59
N LEU A 71 -27.90 18.93 13.94
CA LEU A 71 -26.59 18.53 14.50
C LEU A 71 -26.16 19.48 15.62
N ARG A 72 -25.39 18.98 16.57
CA ARG A 72 -24.74 19.78 17.63
C ARG A 72 -23.30 19.34 17.82
N LEU A 73 -22.48 20.25 18.34
CA LEU A 73 -21.09 20.01 18.72
C LEU A 73 -20.95 19.89 20.24
N ARG A 74 -20.08 19.00 20.70
CA ARG A 74 -19.60 18.94 22.08
C ARG A 74 -18.57 20.05 22.32
N HIS A 75 -18.30 20.33 23.60
CA HIS A 75 -17.29 21.31 24.00
C HIS A 75 -15.92 20.97 23.40
N ASN A 76 -15.19 21.99 22.94
CA ASN A 76 -13.87 21.91 22.27
C ASN A 76 -13.82 21.06 20.98
N GLY A 77 -14.96 20.68 20.43
CA GLY A 77 -15.05 19.96 19.16
C GLY A 77 -15.09 20.91 17.96
N MET A 78 -14.34 20.60 16.90
CA MET A 78 -14.36 21.30 15.63
C MET A 78 -14.62 20.33 14.48
N LEU A 79 -15.51 20.69 13.57
CA LEU A 79 -15.80 19.90 12.37
C LEU A 79 -15.18 20.58 11.15
N VAL A 80 -14.44 19.84 10.36
CA VAL A 80 -14.05 20.25 9.01
C VAL A 80 -14.74 19.33 8.00
N PHE A 81 -15.58 19.92 7.16
CA PHE A 81 -16.17 19.26 6.00
C PHE A 81 -15.27 19.49 4.78
N GLY A 82 -14.78 18.44 4.12
CA GLY A 82 -13.75 18.47 3.08
C GLY A 82 -14.23 18.74 1.66
N GLY A 83 -15.50 19.07 1.46
CA GLY A 83 -16.09 19.33 0.15
C GLY A 83 -16.86 18.15 -0.42
N ASP A 84 -17.50 18.41 -1.57
CA ASP A 84 -18.38 17.46 -2.29
C ASP A 84 -19.56 17.02 -1.41
N ALA A 85 -20.36 18.01 -0.98
CA ALA A 85 -21.57 17.76 -0.19
C ALA A 85 -22.69 17.13 -1.03
N PRO A 86 -23.19 17.73 -2.14
CA PRO A 86 -24.28 17.17 -2.93
C PRO A 86 -23.77 16.25 -4.07
N ASP A 87 -24.64 15.35 -4.56
CA ASP A 87 -24.76 14.93 -5.96
C ASP A 87 -25.44 13.58 -6.11
N LYS A 88 -24.97 12.55 -5.42
CA LYS A 88 -25.35 11.17 -5.76
C LYS A 88 -26.52 10.67 -4.92
N GLY A 89 -26.44 10.86 -3.60
CA GLY A 89 -27.35 10.27 -2.64
C GLY A 89 -28.70 10.99 -2.49
N PRO A 90 -29.66 10.40 -1.76
CA PRO A 90 -31.02 10.90 -1.57
C PRO A 90 -31.13 11.94 -0.44
N GLY A 91 -30.09 12.74 -0.22
CA GLY A 91 -30.02 13.62 0.94
C GLY A 91 -29.30 14.93 0.71
N ASP A 92 -29.15 15.38 -0.54
CA ASP A 92 -28.44 16.62 -0.87
C ASP A 92 -28.94 17.83 -0.09
N ILE A 93 -30.25 18.10 -0.14
CA ILE A 93 -30.85 19.32 0.45
C ILE A 93 -30.70 19.27 1.97
N ARG A 94 -31.08 18.14 2.59
CA ARG A 94 -31.00 17.99 4.04
C ARG A 94 -29.56 18.01 4.53
N LEU A 95 -28.61 17.42 3.81
CA LEU A 95 -27.18 17.44 4.15
C LEU A 95 -26.65 18.88 4.19
N VAL A 96 -26.79 19.61 3.09
CA VAL A 96 -26.26 20.97 2.99
C VAL A 96 -26.91 21.90 4.01
N LYS A 97 -28.25 21.84 4.15
CA LYS A 97 -28.97 22.64 5.15
C LYS A 97 -28.61 22.27 6.59
N THR A 98 -28.33 21.00 6.86
CA THR A 98 -27.86 20.54 8.19
C THR A 98 -26.50 21.15 8.53
N PHE A 99 -25.55 21.11 7.60
CA PHE A 99 -24.23 21.72 7.80
C PHE A 99 -24.29 23.26 7.88
N LEU A 100 -25.12 23.92 7.06
CA LEU A 100 -25.34 25.36 7.18
C LEU A 100 -25.91 25.76 8.54
N SER A 101 -26.92 25.03 9.02
CA SER A 101 -27.48 25.25 10.36
C SER A 101 -26.43 25.07 11.45
N LEU A 102 -25.53 24.09 11.30
CA LEU A 102 -24.44 23.86 12.23
C LEU A 102 -23.40 25.00 12.17
N LYS A 103 -22.95 25.40 10.98
CA LYS A 103 -22.01 26.52 10.75
C LYS A 103 -22.53 27.83 11.32
N ARG A 104 -23.80 28.16 11.12
CA ARG A 104 -24.42 29.39 11.66
C ARG A 104 -24.43 29.42 13.18
N ARG A 105 -24.60 28.27 13.83
CA ARG A 105 -24.61 28.16 15.30
C ARG A 105 -23.22 28.08 15.91
N PHE A 106 -22.24 27.58 15.16
CA PHE A 106 -20.87 27.36 15.61
C PHE A 106 -19.84 27.87 14.58
N PRO A 107 -19.81 29.19 14.28
CA PRO A 107 -19.07 29.74 13.15
C PRO A 107 -17.54 29.58 13.25
N SER A 108 -16.98 29.57 14.47
CA SER A 108 -15.55 29.37 14.73
C SER A 108 -15.13 27.90 14.92
N GLN A 109 -16.09 26.96 14.91
CA GLN A 109 -15.82 25.54 15.13
C GLN A 109 -16.17 24.66 13.93
N VAL A 110 -16.92 25.18 12.96
CA VAL A 110 -17.32 24.45 11.76
C VAL A 110 -16.68 25.10 10.56
N PHE A 111 -15.95 24.33 9.76
CA PHE A 111 -15.27 24.81 8.56
C PHE A 111 -15.74 23.98 7.38
N LEU A 112 -16.08 24.67 6.29
CA LEU A 112 -16.63 24.06 5.08
C LEU A 112 -15.62 24.30 3.96
N VAL A 113 -14.84 23.29 3.62
CA VAL A 113 -14.01 23.30 2.41
C VAL A 113 -14.90 22.99 1.21
N LEU A 114 -14.69 23.70 0.10
CA LEU A 114 -15.47 23.55 -1.12
C LEU A 114 -14.81 22.56 -2.08
N GLY A 115 -15.58 21.59 -2.53
CA GLY A 115 -15.19 20.63 -3.55
C GLY A 115 -15.66 21.00 -4.95
N ASN A 116 -15.29 20.19 -5.94
CA ASN A 116 -15.67 20.42 -7.33
C ASN A 116 -17.19 20.32 -7.51
N ARG A 117 -17.85 19.35 -6.85
CA ARG A 117 -19.30 19.15 -6.96
C ARG A 117 -20.06 20.33 -6.39
N ASP A 118 -19.53 20.96 -5.34
CA ASP A 118 -20.11 22.16 -4.73
C ASP A 118 -20.06 23.34 -5.71
N LEU A 119 -18.87 23.68 -6.23
CA LEU A 119 -18.67 24.83 -7.11
C LEU A 119 -19.41 24.69 -8.44
N MET A 120 -19.49 23.47 -8.99
CA MET A 120 -20.18 23.23 -10.26
C MET A 120 -21.67 23.60 -10.21
N LYS A 121 -22.29 23.73 -9.02
CA LYS A 121 -23.70 24.17 -8.89
C LYS A 121 -23.94 25.60 -9.36
N MET A 122 -22.93 26.46 -9.36
CA MET A 122 -23.02 27.83 -9.90
C MET A 122 -23.51 27.87 -11.36
N ARG A 123 -23.20 26.83 -12.14
CA ARG A 123 -23.60 26.70 -13.54
C ARG A 123 -25.11 26.75 -13.76
N PHE A 124 -25.89 26.19 -12.83
CA PHE A 124 -27.33 26.04 -13.00
C PHE A 124 -28.05 27.37 -13.21
N ARG A 125 -27.58 28.45 -12.58
CA ARG A 125 -28.28 29.73 -12.63
C ARG A 125 -28.29 30.37 -14.03
N ALA A 126 -27.19 30.22 -14.76
CA ALA A 126 -27.05 30.72 -16.13
C ALA A 126 -27.55 29.69 -17.16
N GLU A 127 -27.18 28.41 -17.00
CA GLU A 127 -27.45 27.37 -18.00
C GLU A 127 -28.90 26.88 -18.01
N LEU A 128 -29.65 27.06 -16.92
CA LEU A 128 -31.08 26.74 -16.80
C LEU A 128 -31.99 27.98 -16.72
N ALA A 129 -31.47 29.16 -17.12
CA ALA A 129 -32.30 30.35 -17.25
C ALA A 129 -33.39 30.17 -18.34
N ALA A 130 -34.49 30.90 -18.22
CA ALA A 130 -35.57 30.84 -19.21
C ALA A 130 -35.04 31.20 -20.62
N GLY A 131 -35.39 30.41 -21.64
CA GLY A 131 -34.90 30.60 -23.01
C GLY A 131 -33.58 29.88 -23.33
N MET A 132 -32.98 29.17 -22.38
CA MET A 132 -31.72 28.44 -22.57
C MET A 132 -31.92 26.97 -22.99
N GLU A 133 -33.12 26.57 -23.42
CA GLU A 133 -33.46 25.18 -23.80
C GLU A 133 -32.61 24.66 -24.97
N SER A 134 -32.16 25.57 -25.85
CA SER A 134 -31.38 25.25 -27.05
C SER A 134 -29.90 25.62 -26.95
N ASN A 135 -29.44 26.19 -25.84
CA ASN A 135 -28.04 26.55 -25.67
C ASN A 135 -27.21 25.27 -25.48
N SER A 136 -26.33 25.00 -26.45
CA SER A 136 -25.44 23.84 -26.54
C SER A 136 -24.05 24.13 -25.98
N TRP A 137 -23.92 25.01 -24.98
CA TRP A 137 -22.64 25.27 -24.32
C TRP A 137 -22.03 23.93 -23.86
N THR A 138 -20.91 23.60 -24.48
CA THR A 138 -20.17 22.40 -24.21
C THR A 138 -19.01 22.76 -23.29
N PRO A 139 -18.84 22.08 -22.14
CA PRO A 139 -17.75 22.37 -21.24
C PRO A 139 -16.41 22.19 -21.97
N PRO A 140 -15.54 23.21 -22.01
CA PRO A 140 -14.28 23.15 -22.79
C PRO A 140 -13.30 22.10 -22.27
N TRP A 141 -13.53 21.58 -21.06
CA TRP A 141 -12.73 20.54 -20.43
C TRP A 141 -13.18 19.11 -20.70
N ASP A 142 -14.39 18.92 -21.22
CA ASP A 142 -14.86 17.58 -21.58
C ASP A 142 -14.21 17.18 -22.92
N ARG A 143 -13.47 16.06 -22.92
CA ARG A 143 -12.74 15.58 -24.10
C ARG A 143 -13.63 14.85 -25.09
N ASN A 144 -14.77 14.33 -24.65
CA ASN A 144 -15.73 13.65 -25.53
C ASN A 144 -17.17 13.96 -25.07
N PRO A 145 -17.59 15.23 -25.15
CA PRO A 145 -18.87 15.66 -24.62
C PRO A 145 -20.01 15.10 -25.46
N LYS A 146 -20.94 14.39 -24.81
CA LYS A 146 -22.23 14.05 -25.42
C LYS A 146 -23.05 15.32 -25.56
N SER A 147 -23.43 15.69 -26.79
CA SER A 147 -24.24 16.88 -27.01
C SER A 147 -25.65 16.72 -26.43
N LEU A 148 -26.32 17.85 -26.17
CA LEU A 148 -27.71 17.83 -25.70
C LEU A 148 -28.61 17.13 -26.73
N GLU A 149 -28.42 17.40 -28.03
CA GLU A 149 -29.16 16.75 -29.12
C GLU A 149 -29.01 15.23 -29.08
N GLN A 150 -27.77 14.72 -28.97
CA GLN A 150 -27.51 13.28 -28.89
C GLN A 150 -28.21 12.65 -27.69
N PHE A 151 -28.13 13.28 -26.52
CA PHE A 151 -28.78 12.80 -25.32
C PHE A 151 -30.32 12.79 -25.43
N LEU A 152 -30.92 13.84 -26.01
CA LEU A 152 -32.37 13.91 -26.20
C LEU A 152 -32.87 12.82 -27.15
N ASP A 153 -32.13 12.55 -28.22
CA ASP A 153 -32.48 11.52 -29.20
C ASP A 153 -32.36 10.10 -28.61
N GLU A 154 -31.28 9.83 -27.88
CA GLU A 154 -31.05 8.54 -27.22
C GLU A 154 -32.09 8.24 -26.13
N GLU A 155 -32.36 9.21 -25.24
CA GLU A 155 -33.30 9.07 -24.13
C GLU A 155 -34.76 9.31 -24.53
N LYS A 156 -35.00 9.71 -25.79
CA LYS A 156 -36.33 10.05 -26.34
C LYS A 156 -37.05 11.13 -25.52
N LEU A 157 -36.31 12.15 -25.11
CA LEU A 157 -36.81 13.25 -24.28
C LEU A 157 -37.18 14.47 -25.13
N PRO A 158 -38.26 15.20 -24.79
CA PRO A 158 -38.58 16.45 -25.46
C PRO A 158 -37.54 17.52 -25.09
N ARG A 159 -37.33 18.49 -25.98
CA ARG A 159 -36.50 19.67 -25.68
C ARG A 159 -37.18 20.52 -24.61
N SER A 160 -36.57 20.61 -23.43
CA SER A 160 -37.05 21.39 -22.29
C SER A 160 -35.92 21.65 -21.28
N LEU A 161 -36.09 22.61 -20.37
CA LEU A 161 -35.14 22.83 -19.27
C LEU A 161 -35.02 21.62 -18.33
N VAL A 162 -36.08 20.83 -18.16
CA VAL A 162 -36.04 19.57 -17.39
C VAL A 162 -35.09 18.57 -18.07
N SER A 163 -35.24 18.38 -19.38
CA SER A 163 -34.38 17.47 -20.14
C SER A 163 -32.93 17.98 -20.18
N LYS A 164 -32.74 19.30 -20.26
CA LYS A 164 -31.42 19.93 -20.16
C LYS A 164 -30.78 19.70 -18.79
N LEU A 165 -31.54 19.83 -17.69
CA LEU A 165 -31.03 19.52 -16.35
C LEU A 165 -30.65 18.03 -16.23
N LYS A 166 -31.46 17.11 -16.76
CA LYS A 166 -31.12 15.67 -16.79
C LYS A 166 -29.81 15.44 -17.54
N TRP A 167 -29.64 16.06 -18.70
CA TRP A 167 -28.39 16.03 -19.47
C TRP A 167 -27.21 16.61 -18.69
N MET A 168 -27.36 17.81 -18.09
CA MET A 168 -26.29 18.45 -17.33
C MET A 168 -25.79 17.53 -16.20
N LEU A 169 -26.71 16.95 -15.43
CA LEU A 169 -26.38 16.04 -14.34
C LEU A 169 -25.71 14.77 -14.85
N HIS A 170 -26.27 14.13 -15.89
CA HIS A 170 -25.81 12.83 -16.37
C HIS A 170 -24.52 12.91 -17.20
N CYS A 171 -24.36 13.94 -18.02
CA CYS A 171 -23.30 14.01 -19.03
C CYS A 171 -22.20 15.01 -18.66
N ASN A 172 -22.50 16.12 -17.99
CA ASN A 172 -21.58 17.28 -17.94
C ASN A 172 -21.11 17.68 -16.54
N MET A 173 -21.58 17.00 -15.49
CA MET A 173 -21.26 17.34 -14.10
C MET A 173 -20.68 16.18 -13.30
N GLY A 174 -20.43 15.03 -13.95
CA GLY A 174 -19.94 13.84 -13.26
C GLY A 174 -20.89 13.33 -12.16
N CYS A 175 -22.16 13.73 -12.22
CA CYS A 175 -23.23 13.18 -11.40
C CYS A 175 -23.78 11.91 -12.09
N GLN A 176 -24.26 10.95 -11.33
CA GLN A 176 -24.83 9.72 -11.90
C GLN A 176 -26.25 9.98 -12.44
N ASP A 177 -26.79 9.06 -13.26
CA ASP A 177 -28.18 9.06 -13.75
C ASP A 177 -29.23 9.03 -12.62
N THR A 178 -28.79 8.70 -11.40
CA THR A 178 -29.57 8.63 -10.17
C THR A 178 -29.93 10.00 -9.59
N THR A 179 -29.09 11.01 -9.78
CA THR A 179 -29.15 12.33 -9.11
C THR A 179 -30.51 13.05 -9.24
N PHE A 180 -31.10 13.04 -10.44
CA PHE A 180 -32.41 13.66 -10.65
C PHE A 180 -33.51 12.91 -9.88
N LYS A 181 -33.44 11.58 -9.86
CA LYS A 181 -34.42 10.71 -9.19
C LYS A 181 -34.30 10.83 -7.66
N THR A 182 -33.08 10.84 -7.14
CA THR A 182 -32.82 11.00 -5.69
C THR A 182 -33.24 12.37 -5.19
N ARG A 183 -32.99 13.45 -5.95
CA ARG A 183 -33.53 14.78 -5.64
C ARG A 183 -35.06 14.81 -5.63
N LYS A 184 -35.71 14.18 -6.61
CA LYS A 184 -37.17 14.07 -6.65
C LYS A 184 -37.73 13.34 -5.43
N HIS A 185 -37.07 12.25 -5.03
CA HIS A 185 -37.43 11.49 -3.84
C HIS A 185 -37.29 12.33 -2.57
N GLU A 186 -36.19 13.07 -2.43
CA GLU A 186 -35.96 13.96 -1.28
C GLU A 186 -37.02 15.06 -1.18
N LEU A 187 -37.38 15.71 -2.30
CA LEU A 187 -38.44 16.72 -2.35
C LEU A 187 -39.82 16.15 -2.02
N ALA A 188 -40.04 14.86 -2.24
CA ALA A 188 -41.29 14.17 -1.91
C ALA A 188 -41.40 13.82 -0.42
N LEU A 189 -40.32 13.87 0.37
CA LEU A 189 -40.34 13.50 1.80
C LEU A 189 -41.39 14.28 2.62
N PRO A 190 -41.56 15.61 2.47
CA PRO A 190 -42.53 16.36 3.29
C PRO A 190 -43.98 16.19 2.83
N ASN A 191 -44.22 16.00 1.53
CA ASN A 191 -45.55 16.13 0.90
C ASN A 191 -46.04 14.85 0.19
N GLY A 192 -45.26 13.77 0.24
CA GLY A 192 -45.57 12.47 -0.38
C GLY A 192 -45.37 12.38 -1.90
N SER A 193 -45.16 13.50 -2.60
CA SER A 193 -44.87 13.52 -4.04
C SER A 193 -44.10 14.77 -4.47
N ALA A 194 -43.40 14.67 -5.59
CA ALA A 194 -42.72 15.78 -6.27
C ALA A 194 -42.77 15.56 -7.79
N THR A 195 -42.81 16.63 -8.56
CA THR A 195 -42.83 16.62 -10.03
C THR A 195 -41.43 16.88 -10.60
N ASP A 196 -41.23 16.64 -11.90
CA ASP A 196 -39.97 17.00 -12.58
C ASP A 196 -39.74 18.52 -12.60
N ALA A 197 -40.82 19.31 -12.57
CA ALA A 197 -40.75 20.77 -12.47
C ALA A 197 -40.28 21.22 -11.07
N ASP A 198 -40.69 20.53 -10.01
CA ASP A 198 -40.21 20.80 -8.64
C ASP A 198 -38.71 20.54 -8.51
N VAL A 199 -38.20 19.51 -9.18
CA VAL A 199 -36.75 19.21 -9.24
C VAL A 199 -36.00 20.35 -9.94
N LEU A 200 -36.46 20.76 -11.12
CA LEU A 200 -35.87 21.89 -11.85
C LEU A 200 -35.87 23.16 -10.99
N GLN A 201 -37.02 23.49 -10.39
CA GLN A 201 -37.17 24.66 -9.53
C GLN A 201 -36.24 24.59 -8.32
N SER A 202 -36.06 23.42 -7.71
CA SER A 202 -35.15 23.21 -6.57
C SER A 202 -33.69 23.55 -6.94
N TYR A 203 -33.20 23.09 -8.09
CA TYR A 203 -31.85 23.42 -8.55
C TYR A 203 -31.71 24.91 -8.88
N CYS A 204 -32.64 25.48 -9.65
CA CYS A 204 -32.58 26.90 -10.01
C CYS A 204 -32.64 27.82 -8.78
N SER A 205 -33.60 27.58 -7.88
CA SER A 205 -33.82 28.43 -6.69
C SER A 205 -32.71 28.29 -5.64
N SER A 206 -32.01 27.16 -5.58
CA SER A 206 -30.89 26.96 -4.64
C SER A 206 -29.68 27.85 -4.91
N MET A 207 -29.54 28.34 -6.15
CA MET A 207 -28.42 29.16 -6.62
C MET A 207 -28.83 30.58 -7.04
N ASP A 208 -30.11 30.92 -6.97
CA ASP A 208 -30.62 32.23 -7.37
C ASP A 208 -30.52 33.23 -6.22
N PRO A 209 -29.71 34.30 -6.30
CA PRO A 209 -29.56 35.27 -5.21
C PRO A 209 -30.88 35.97 -4.81
N ALA A 210 -31.86 36.00 -5.71
CA ALA A 210 -33.19 36.57 -5.47
C ALA A 210 -34.20 35.58 -4.84
N SER A 211 -33.82 34.30 -4.70
CA SER A 211 -34.67 33.26 -4.10
C SER A 211 -34.85 33.49 -2.60
N LYS A 212 -35.98 33.00 -2.06
CA LYS A 212 -36.25 33.03 -0.61
C LYS A 212 -35.39 32.04 0.19
N ASP A 213 -34.83 31.03 -0.49
CA ASP A 213 -34.06 29.95 0.13
C ASP A 213 -32.91 29.50 -0.80
N PRO A 214 -31.91 30.36 -1.05
CA PRO A 214 -30.78 30.07 -1.91
C PRO A 214 -29.72 29.23 -1.17
N TRP A 215 -30.15 28.10 -0.61
CA TRP A 215 -29.36 27.33 0.36
C TRP A 215 -28.02 26.82 -0.19
N MET A 216 -27.90 26.59 -1.50
CA MET A 216 -26.62 26.14 -2.08
C MET A 216 -25.67 27.33 -2.24
N LEU A 217 -26.17 28.48 -2.67
CA LEU A 217 -25.39 29.73 -2.70
C LEU A 217 -24.94 30.13 -1.28
N ASP A 218 -25.81 30.01 -0.28
CA ASP A 218 -25.46 30.23 1.12
C ASP A 218 -24.32 29.31 1.57
N PHE A 219 -24.31 28.04 1.12
CA PHE A 219 -23.25 27.10 1.43
C PHE A 219 -21.92 27.53 0.80
N LEU A 220 -21.94 27.98 -0.46
CA LEU A 220 -20.74 28.50 -1.13
C LEU A 220 -20.20 29.77 -0.44
N LEU A 221 -21.09 30.67 -0.01
CA LEU A 221 -20.71 31.89 0.73
C LEU A 221 -20.07 31.59 2.09
N GLN A 222 -20.48 30.51 2.75
CA GLN A 222 -19.89 30.06 4.01
C GLN A 222 -18.65 29.16 3.81
N GLY A 223 -18.42 28.71 2.58
CA GLY A 223 -17.35 27.79 2.22
C GLY A 223 -16.02 28.47 1.95
N GLN A 224 -14.94 27.69 2.01
CA GLN A 224 -13.56 28.11 1.81
C GLN A 224 -12.89 27.17 0.80
N ILE A 225 -11.95 27.67 0.01
CA ILE A 225 -11.15 26.83 -0.90
C ILE A 225 -10.17 25.96 -0.11
N ALA A 226 -9.61 26.53 0.95
CA ALA A 226 -8.66 25.87 1.84
C ALA A 226 -8.77 26.46 3.25
N VAL A 227 -8.39 25.66 4.26
CA VAL A 227 -8.42 26.06 5.67
C VAL A 227 -7.13 25.61 6.35
N VAL A 228 -6.54 26.47 7.17
CA VAL A 228 -5.41 26.15 8.04
C VAL A 228 -5.87 26.20 9.49
N LEU A 229 -5.69 25.13 10.25
CA LEU A 229 -5.95 25.06 11.70
C LEU A 229 -4.71 24.50 12.40
N GLY A 230 -4.01 25.35 13.16
CA GLY A 230 -2.70 25.01 13.71
C GLY A 230 -1.72 24.61 12.60
N ASP A 231 -1.10 23.43 12.73
CA ASP A 231 -0.14 22.87 11.76
C ASP A 231 -0.80 22.01 10.65
N THR A 232 -2.13 22.14 10.47
CA THR A 232 -2.92 21.29 9.57
C THR A 232 -3.56 22.10 8.46
N LEU A 233 -3.30 21.71 7.21
CA LEU A 233 -3.94 22.24 6.01
C LEU A 233 -5.05 21.30 5.51
N PHE A 234 -6.22 21.86 5.23
CA PHE A 234 -7.36 21.17 4.65
C PHE A 234 -7.64 21.73 3.26
N VAL A 235 -7.68 20.84 2.26
CA VAL A 235 -8.00 21.14 0.85
C VAL A 235 -8.87 20.03 0.29
N HIS A 236 -9.69 20.27 -0.72
CA HIS A 236 -10.54 19.21 -1.26
C HIS A 236 -9.75 18.17 -2.08
N GLY A 237 -8.96 18.58 -3.07
CA GLY A 237 -8.25 17.66 -3.96
C GLY A 237 -6.86 17.32 -3.45
N GLY A 238 -5.95 18.30 -3.47
CA GLY A 238 -4.56 18.08 -3.10
C GLY A 238 -3.62 19.17 -3.60
N LEU A 239 -2.32 18.91 -3.49
CA LEU A 239 -1.26 19.88 -3.78
C LEU A 239 -0.34 19.38 -4.88
N GLN A 240 0.02 20.30 -5.78
CA GLN A 240 0.90 20.10 -6.93
C GLN A 240 1.80 21.33 -7.10
N ASP A 241 2.96 21.16 -7.75
CA ASP A 241 4.01 22.17 -7.84
C ASP A 241 3.54 23.47 -8.49
N GLU A 242 2.57 23.37 -9.39
CA GLU A 242 2.00 24.48 -10.13
C GLU A 242 0.87 25.20 -9.38
N SER A 243 0.29 24.60 -8.33
CA SER A 243 -0.83 25.19 -7.58
C SER A 243 -0.41 25.91 -6.31
N ILE A 244 0.64 25.46 -5.63
CA ILE A 244 1.10 26.06 -4.37
C ILE A 244 1.51 27.53 -4.53
N GLY A 245 1.05 28.39 -3.61
CA GLY A 245 1.36 29.81 -3.60
C GLY A 245 0.69 30.64 -4.71
N VAL A 246 -0.08 30.04 -5.62
CA VAL A 246 -0.70 30.75 -6.75
C VAL A 246 -2.16 31.06 -6.47
N VAL A 247 -2.58 32.28 -6.79
CA VAL A 247 -3.98 32.72 -6.79
C VAL A 247 -4.38 33.08 -8.22
N PRO A 248 -5.51 32.57 -8.76
CA PRO A 248 -5.94 32.88 -10.12
C PRO A 248 -6.04 34.38 -10.40
N GLY A 249 -5.63 34.80 -11.60
CA GLY A 249 -5.63 36.20 -12.01
C GLY A 249 -4.55 37.09 -11.38
N GLN A 250 -3.74 36.58 -10.45
CA GLN A 250 -2.65 37.33 -9.82
C GLN A 250 -1.28 36.91 -10.36
N SER A 251 -0.36 37.87 -10.49
CA SER A 251 1.04 37.61 -10.86
C SER A 251 1.92 37.26 -9.66
N ARG A 252 1.51 37.66 -8.45
CA ARG A 252 2.23 37.37 -7.21
C ARG A 252 2.09 35.90 -6.85
N VAL A 253 3.22 35.29 -6.49
CA VAL A 253 3.28 33.98 -5.84
C VAL A 253 3.55 34.21 -4.35
N TYR A 254 2.83 33.51 -3.50
CA TYR A 254 2.92 33.63 -2.04
C TYR A 254 3.83 32.53 -1.48
N ASP A 255 4.72 32.90 -0.57
CA ASP A 255 5.76 32.01 -0.03
C ASP A 255 5.32 31.23 1.21
N THR A 256 4.25 31.66 1.89
CA THR A 256 3.69 31.03 3.10
C THR A 256 2.29 30.48 2.83
N VAL A 257 1.95 29.34 3.42
CA VAL A 257 0.65 28.68 3.28
C VAL A 257 -0.48 29.57 3.80
N GLU A 258 -0.30 30.25 4.92
CA GLU A 258 -1.32 31.07 5.58
C GLU A 258 -1.77 32.23 4.69
N GLU A 259 -0.81 33.03 4.21
CA GLU A 259 -1.11 34.16 3.32
C GLU A 259 -1.66 33.68 1.98
N TRP A 260 -1.13 32.58 1.42
CA TRP A 260 -1.66 31.99 0.20
C TRP A 260 -3.14 31.57 0.36
N VAL A 261 -3.46 30.82 1.40
CA VAL A 261 -4.82 30.34 1.69
C VAL A 261 -5.77 31.50 1.92
N LYS A 262 -5.34 32.55 2.64
CA LYS A 262 -6.11 33.77 2.81
C LYS A 262 -6.46 34.41 1.46
N GLN A 263 -5.47 34.61 0.61
CA GLN A 263 -5.66 35.29 -0.68
C GLN A 263 -6.48 34.45 -1.65
N LEU A 264 -6.35 33.11 -1.58
CA LEU A 264 -7.17 32.19 -2.36
C LEU A 264 -8.65 32.25 -1.93
N ASN A 265 -8.92 32.33 -0.62
CA ASN A 265 -10.28 32.50 -0.11
C ASN A 265 -10.88 33.87 -0.47
N LEU A 266 -10.11 34.96 -0.36
CA LEU A 266 -10.53 36.31 -0.77
C LEU A 266 -10.84 36.38 -2.27
N TRP A 267 -10.03 35.73 -3.11
CA TRP A 267 -10.31 35.61 -4.54
C TRP A 267 -11.62 34.87 -4.79
N LYS A 268 -11.85 33.71 -4.15
CA LYS A 268 -13.12 32.97 -4.25
C LYS A 268 -14.32 33.83 -3.83
N ASP A 269 -14.18 34.62 -2.76
CA ASP A 269 -15.25 35.53 -2.31
C ASP A 269 -15.54 36.62 -3.35
N ALA A 270 -14.50 37.20 -3.96
CA ALA A 270 -14.68 38.17 -5.04
C ALA A 270 -15.40 37.57 -6.26
N GLU A 271 -15.06 36.34 -6.65
CA GLU A 271 -15.73 35.63 -7.75
C GLU A 271 -17.19 35.30 -7.42
N LEU A 272 -17.51 34.92 -6.19
CA LEU A 272 -18.90 34.72 -5.76
C LEU A 272 -19.70 36.03 -5.73
N GLN A 273 -19.09 37.15 -5.31
CA GLN A 273 -19.74 38.45 -5.41
C GLN A 273 -19.96 38.87 -6.86
N ASP A 274 -19.05 38.51 -7.77
CA ASP A 274 -19.26 38.72 -9.20
C ASP A 274 -20.41 37.88 -9.75
N PHE A 275 -20.48 36.60 -9.37
CA PHE A 275 -21.62 35.72 -9.67
C PHE A 275 -22.95 36.30 -9.15
N ILE A 276 -23.01 36.77 -7.90
CA ILE A 276 -24.24 37.35 -7.32
C ILE A 276 -24.69 38.58 -8.10
N ARG A 277 -23.76 39.45 -8.50
CA ARG A 277 -24.07 40.65 -9.29
C ARG A 277 -24.51 40.29 -10.71
N GLN A 278 -23.92 39.27 -11.32
CA GLN A 278 -24.10 38.94 -12.73
C GLN A 278 -24.28 37.43 -12.96
N PRO A 279 -25.37 36.82 -12.44
CA PRO A 279 -25.52 35.36 -12.37
C PRO A 279 -25.97 34.69 -13.67
N CYS A 280 -26.38 35.47 -14.67
CA CYS A 280 -26.86 35.01 -15.97
C CYS A 280 -25.82 35.26 -17.07
N TRP A 281 -26.00 34.58 -18.21
CA TRP A 281 -25.24 34.84 -19.42
C TRP A 281 -25.41 36.30 -19.90
N ARG A 282 -24.29 36.88 -20.34
CA ARG A 282 -24.20 38.21 -20.95
C ARG A 282 -23.24 38.14 -22.14
N THR A 283 -23.60 38.80 -23.24
CA THR A 283 -22.69 38.96 -24.38
C THR A 283 -21.78 40.16 -24.14
N GLU A 284 -20.48 39.92 -24.01
CA GLU A 284 -19.46 40.96 -23.82
C GLU A 284 -18.33 40.76 -24.82
N GLY A 285 -18.11 41.73 -25.71
CA GLY A 285 -17.09 41.61 -26.77
C GLY A 285 -17.34 40.47 -27.77
N GLY A 286 -18.60 40.04 -27.94
CA GLY A 286 -18.97 38.92 -28.82
C GLY A 286 -18.81 37.53 -28.18
N MET A 287 -18.44 37.45 -26.90
CA MET A 287 -18.36 36.20 -26.13
C MET A 287 -19.43 36.18 -25.04
N GLU A 288 -20.05 35.03 -24.84
CA GLU A 288 -20.94 34.79 -23.70
C GLU A 288 -20.11 34.64 -22.43
N LYS A 289 -20.43 35.44 -21.42
CA LYS A 289 -19.79 35.43 -20.09
C LYS A 289 -20.85 35.40 -19.00
N ARG A 290 -20.47 34.98 -17.80
CA ARG A 290 -21.26 35.10 -16.56
C ARG A 290 -20.31 35.42 -15.40
N GLY A 291 -20.86 35.89 -14.29
CA GLY A 291 -20.05 36.18 -13.11
C GLY A 291 -19.52 34.90 -12.46
N GLY A 292 -18.32 34.98 -11.88
CA GLY A 292 -17.66 33.86 -11.22
C GLY A 292 -17.16 32.75 -12.16
N GLU A 293 -16.97 33.04 -13.46
CA GLU A 293 -16.52 32.05 -14.44
C GLU A 293 -15.19 31.40 -14.04
N THR A 294 -14.24 32.19 -13.52
CA THR A 294 -12.91 31.65 -13.18
C THR A 294 -12.96 30.73 -11.96
N LEU A 295 -13.90 30.96 -11.04
CA LEU A 295 -14.16 30.05 -9.91
C LEU A 295 -14.81 28.74 -10.38
N ILE A 296 -15.73 28.79 -11.35
CA ILE A 296 -16.30 27.59 -11.97
C ILE A 296 -15.19 26.79 -12.65
N GLU A 297 -14.34 27.44 -13.46
CA GLU A 297 -13.20 26.80 -14.10
C GLU A 297 -12.23 26.18 -13.08
N TYR A 298 -11.94 26.87 -11.98
CA TYR A 298 -11.04 26.35 -10.94
C TYR A 298 -11.53 25.06 -10.28
N GLY A 299 -12.86 24.87 -10.24
CA GLY A 299 -13.53 23.69 -9.69
C GLY A 299 -13.83 22.59 -10.71
N THR A 300 -13.46 22.72 -11.99
CA THR A 300 -13.81 21.73 -13.02
C THR A 300 -12.61 20.86 -13.43
N PRO A 301 -12.87 19.65 -13.99
CA PRO A 301 -11.82 18.85 -14.60
C PRO A 301 -11.06 19.73 -15.60
N GLY A 302 -9.72 19.75 -15.61
CA GLY A 302 -8.97 20.52 -16.61
C GLY A 302 -8.95 22.05 -16.45
N GLY A 303 -9.42 22.61 -15.33
CA GLY A 303 -9.35 24.04 -14.92
C GLY A 303 -7.95 24.67 -14.79
N GLY A 304 -6.97 24.14 -15.51
CA GLY A 304 -5.54 24.46 -15.39
C GLY A 304 -4.85 23.58 -14.35
N LYS A 305 -3.54 23.33 -14.54
CA LYS A 305 -2.69 22.58 -13.58
C LYS A 305 -2.55 23.26 -12.20
N ARG A 306 -3.31 24.30 -11.92
CA ARG A 306 -3.12 25.23 -10.79
C ARG A 306 -4.27 25.23 -9.78
N THR A 307 -5.02 24.13 -9.69
CA THR A 307 -6.12 23.97 -8.73
C THR A 307 -5.72 23.08 -7.56
N VAL A 308 -6.29 23.37 -6.38
CA VAL A 308 -6.22 22.51 -5.18
C VAL A 308 -7.50 21.68 -4.97
N ILE A 309 -8.52 21.88 -5.80
CA ILE A 309 -9.80 21.17 -5.74
C ILE A 309 -9.76 19.91 -6.60
N TYR A 310 -9.20 19.99 -7.80
CA TYR A 310 -9.18 18.89 -8.76
C TYR A 310 -7.76 18.35 -8.94
N HIS A 311 -7.37 17.40 -8.09
CA HIS A 311 -6.02 16.80 -8.10
C HIS A 311 -6.07 15.31 -7.80
N ASN A 312 -5.43 14.49 -8.62
CA ASN A 312 -5.27 13.06 -8.37
C ASN A 312 -3.90 12.81 -7.69
N PRO A 313 -3.86 12.40 -6.41
CA PRO A 313 -2.60 12.12 -5.71
C PRO A 313 -2.05 10.71 -5.99
N PHE A 314 -2.66 9.94 -6.89
CA PHE A 314 -2.29 8.57 -7.21
C PHE A 314 -1.74 8.42 -8.64
N VAL A 315 -0.79 7.50 -8.81
CA VAL A 315 -0.29 7.02 -10.11
C VAL A 315 -0.65 5.55 -10.21
N ASP A 316 -1.47 5.20 -11.20
CA ASP A 316 -2.02 3.85 -11.37
C ASP A 316 -2.66 3.30 -10.07
N GLY A 317 -3.46 4.14 -9.40
CA GLY A 317 -4.09 3.80 -8.12
C GLY A 317 -3.16 3.81 -6.91
N ASN A 318 -1.84 4.00 -7.06
CA ASN A 318 -0.89 3.99 -5.94
C ASN A 318 -0.53 5.41 -5.49
N PRO A 319 -0.51 5.72 -4.17
CA PRO A 319 -0.19 7.06 -3.71
C PRO A 319 1.29 7.38 -3.96
N VAL A 320 1.58 8.67 -4.14
CA VAL A 320 2.95 9.16 -4.34
C VAL A 320 3.35 10.17 -3.26
N LEU A 321 4.65 10.15 -2.91
CA LEU A 321 5.25 11.19 -2.07
C LEU A 321 5.02 12.56 -2.69
N ARG A 322 4.84 13.58 -1.84
CA ARG A 322 4.80 14.97 -2.31
C ARG A 322 6.18 15.35 -2.84
N SER A 323 6.20 16.20 -3.87
CA SER A 323 7.46 16.70 -4.42
C SER A 323 8.27 17.44 -3.34
N PRO A 324 9.61 17.54 -3.50
CA PRO A 324 10.43 18.36 -2.61
C PRO A 324 9.96 19.81 -2.52
N LYS A 325 9.41 20.36 -3.60
CA LYS A 325 8.88 21.73 -3.66
C LYS A 325 7.67 21.90 -2.74
N VAL A 326 6.69 21.01 -2.85
CA VAL A 326 5.49 21.01 -1.99
C VAL A 326 5.85 20.73 -0.54
N ALA A 327 6.72 19.74 -0.28
CA ALA A 327 7.16 19.42 1.07
C ALA A 327 7.87 20.61 1.75
N SER A 328 8.74 21.30 1.02
CA SER A 328 9.46 22.48 1.54
C SER A 328 8.52 23.65 1.82
N PHE A 329 7.57 23.93 0.92
CA PHE A 329 6.58 25.00 1.09
C PHE A 329 5.72 24.80 2.35
N LEU A 330 5.27 23.56 2.57
CA LEU A 330 4.52 23.19 3.77
C LEU A 330 5.37 23.30 5.03
N GLN A 331 6.60 22.76 5.00
CA GLN A 331 7.51 22.78 6.15
C GLN A 331 7.93 24.19 6.56
N GLN A 332 8.17 25.09 5.60
CA GLN A 332 8.49 26.50 5.84
C GLN A 332 7.34 27.25 6.53
N SER A 333 6.11 26.80 6.31
CA SER A 333 4.90 27.31 6.96
C SER A 333 4.49 26.47 8.17
N GLU A 334 5.41 25.65 8.71
CA GLU A 334 5.19 24.79 9.88
C GLU A 334 4.01 23.80 9.74
N ILE A 335 3.54 23.52 8.52
CA ILE A 335 2.47 22.55 8.27
C ILE A 335 3.04 21.13 8.35
N ARG A 336 2.45 20.32 9.23
CA ARG A 336 2.85 18.93 9.49
C ARG A 336 1.83 17.91 8.96
N ARG A 337 0.62 18.38 8.64
CA ARG A 337 -0.52 17.55 8.24
C ARG A 337 -1.28 18.18 7.07
N VAL A 338 -1.64 17.38 6.07
CA VAL A 338 -2.53 17.77 4.96
C VAL A 338 -3.65 16.75 4.87
N LEU A 339 -4.90 17.21 4.93
CA LEU A 339 -6.09 16.37 4.76
C LEU A 339 -6.82 16.76 3.49
N SER A 340 -7.20 15.76 2.69
CA SER A 340 -7.96 15.94 1.45
C SER A 340 -8.98 14.84 1.19
N GLY A 341 -9.78 15.02 0.15
CA GLY A 341 -10.82 14.14 -0.38
C GLY A 341 -10.65 13.88 -1.89
N HIS A 342 -11.73 14.00 -2.66
CA HIS A 342 -11.84 14.01 -4.13
C HIS A 342 -11.60 12.68 -4.86
N GLN A 343 -10.53 11.96 -4.51
CA GLN A 343 -10.10 10.78 -5.24
C GLN A 343 -10.26 9.52 -4.37
N PRO A 344 -11.27 8.67 -4.64
CA PRO A 344 -11.58 7.55 -3.77
C PRO A 344 -10.53 6.46 -3.88
N HIS A 345 -10.15 5.85 -2.76
CA HIS A 345 -9.12 4.82 -2.72
C HIS A 345 -9.42 3.74 -1.66
N GLY A 346 -10.34 2.83 -1.98
CA GLY A 346 -10.71 1.69 -1.12
C GLY A 346 -11.55 2.06 0.10
N GLN A 347 -11.56 1.17 1.10
CA GLN A 347 -12.48 1.24 2.27
C GLN A 347 -12.00 2.15 3.41
N THR A 348 -10.76 2.64 3.36
CA THR A 348 -10.10 3.38 4.44
C THR A 348 -9.38 4.61 3.88
N PRO A 349 -9.14 5.67 4.68
CA PRO A 349 -8.30 6.77 4.26
C PRO A 349 -6.91 6.28 3.83
N THR A 350 -6.34 6.94 2.83
CA THR A 350 -4.96 6.69 2.43
C THR A 350 -4.04 7.62 3.18
N VAL A 351 -3.00 7.06 3.79
CA VAL A 351 -1.98 7.81 4.51
C VAL A 351 -0.68 7.75 3.72
N VAL A 352 0.03 8.86 3.66
CA VAL A 352 1.41 8.94 3.17
C VAL A 352 2.23 9.67 4.23
N ARG A 353 3.27 9.02 4.72
CA ARG A 353 4.27 9.57 5.64
C ARG A 353 5.53 9.89 4.84
N HIS A 354 5.89 11.16 4.72
CA HIS A 354 7.14 11.52 4.06
C HIS A 354 8.35 11.04 4.91
N PRO A 355 9.32 10.30 4.34
CA PRO A 355 10.39 9.69 5.13
C PRO A 355 11.30 10.72 5.80
N ASP A 356 11.68 11.79 5.09
CA ASP A 356 12.62 12.79 5.61
C ASP A 356 11.96 13.81 6.55
N THR A 357 10.87 14.44 6.13
CA THR A 357 10.24 15.54 6.88
C THR A 357 9.29 15.06 7.96
N GLY A 358 8.80 13.83 7.86
CA GLY A 358 7.64 13.40 8.61
C GLY A 358 6.45 14.34 8.35
N LEU A 359 6.07 14.55 7.09
CA LEU A 359 4.78 15.17 6.69
C LEU A 359 3.70 14.08 6.57
N LEU A 360 2.51 14.29 7.16
CA LEU A 360 1.35 13.39 7.03
C LEU A 360 0.45 13.93 5.93
N VAL A 361 0.21 13.16 4.89
CA VAL A 361 -0.81 13.47 3.88
C VAL A 361 -1.87 12.39 3.94
N ILE A 362 -3.13 12.79 4.14
CA ILE A 362 -4.26 11.89 4.34
C ILE A 362 -5.35 12.22 3.33
N THR A 363 -5.63 11.29 2.43
CA THR A 363 -6.76 11.37 1.50
C THR A 363 -7.89 10.49 2.04
N ALA A 364 -8.96 11.12 2.52
CA ALA A 364 -10.03 10.45 3.26
C ALA A 364 -11.29 10.17 2.42
N ASP A 365 -11.23 10.35 1.10
CA ASP A 365 -12.33 9.95 0.22
C ASP A 365 -12.46 8.42 0.18
N THR A 366 -13.55 7.94 0.78
CA THR A 366 -13.97 6.52 0.82
C THR A 366 -15.26 6.30 0.03
N SER A 367 -15.61 7.22 -0.88
CA SER A 367 -16.90 7.25 -1.57
C SER A 367 -17.20 6.01 -2.40
N ARG A 368 -16.18 5.25 -2.79
CA ARG A 368 -16.29 4.00 -3.57
C ARG A 368 -15.77 2.77 -2.82
N SER A 369 -16.06 2.67 -1.52
CA SER A 369 -15.64 1.55 -0.67
C SER A 369 -16.29 0.20 -1.04
N ASP A 370 -17.46 0.20 -1.67
CA ASP A 370 -18.19 -1.00 -2.07
C ASP A 370 -19.00 -0.78 -3.36
N GLY A 371 -18.45 -1.21 -4.50
CA GLY A 371 -19.16 -1.17 -5.77
C GLY A 371 -20.40 -2.08 -5.82
N THR A 372 -20.44 -3.10 -4.97
CA THR A 372 -21.47 -4.16 -4.95
C THR A 372 -22.60 -3.91 -3.95
N ALA A 373 -22.52 -2.82 -3.19
CA ALA A 373 -23.52 -2.46 -2.19
C ALA A 373 -24.94 -2.41 -2.77
N THR A 374 -25.92 -2.79 -1.93
CA THR A 374 -27.33 -2.81 -2.32
C THR A 374 -27.83 -1.42 -2.72
N LYS A 375 -28.40 -1.33 -3.93
CA LYS A 375 -28.93 -0.08 -4.50
C LYS A 375 -30.43 0.11 -4.21
N LEU A 376 -31.03 -0.76 -3.40
CA LEU A 376 -32.49 -0.84 -3.20
C LEU A 376 -33.09 0.45 -2.65
N PHE A 377 -32.44 1.06 -1.65
CA PHE A 377 -32.93 2.28 -0.97
C PHE A 377 -32.19 3.55 -1.41
N ASN A 378 -30.93 3.40 -1.82
CA ASN A 378 -30.10 4.46 -2.32
C ASN A 378 -29.44 3.99 -3.63
N PRO A 379 -29.96 4.42 -4.79
CA PRO A 379 -29.42 4.03 -6.09
C PRO A 379 -27.94 4.41 -6.30
N ALA A 380 -27.44 5.37 -5.53
CA ALA A 380 -26.06 5.85 -5.55
C ALA A 380 -25.15 5.21 -4.48
N GLU A 381 -25.65 4.24 -3.70
CA GLU A 381 -24.90 3.66 -2.58
C GLU A 381 -23.64 2.92 -3.05
N SER A 382 -22.45 3.43 -2.78
CA SER A 382 -21.17 2.85 -3.21
C SER A 382 -20.18 2.65 -2.06
N ARG A 383 -20.65 2.69 -0.82
CA ARG A 383 -19.86 2.53 0.41
C ARG A 383 -20.22 1.26 1.17
N GLY A 384 -21.44 0.74 1.01
CA GLY A 384 -21.90 -0.42 1.77
C GLY A 384 -21.95 -0.09 3.25
N SER A 385 -21.40 -0.97 4.09
CA SER A 385 -21.29 -0.72 5.52
C SER A 385 -20.06 0.11 5.87
N ALA A 386 -19.00 0.11 5.04
CA ALA A 386 -17.73 0.75 5.39
C ALA A 386 -17.89 2.23 5.78
N ALA A 387 -17.20 2.60 6.86
CA ALA A 387 -17.12 3.98 7.30
C ALA A 387 -15.81 4.23 8.05
N SER A 388 -15.21 5.39 7.82
CA SER A 388 -13.96 5.80 8.43
C SER A 388 -14.05 7.25 8.89
N MET A 389 -13.27 7.56 9.92
CA MET A 389 -13.15 8.91 10.47
C MET A 389 -11.69 9.24 10.71
N VAL A 390 -11.31 10.48 10.37
CA VAL A 390 -10.02 11.07 10.73
C VAL A 390 -10.26 12.10 11.82
N ARG A 391 -9.54 11.97 12.93
CA ARG A 391 -9.61 12.87 14.08
C ARG A 391 -8.23 13.38 14.45
N ILE A 392 -8.14 14.67 14.77
CA ILE A 392 -6.93 15.30 15.30
C ILE A 392 -7.16 15.66 16.76
N GLU A 393 -6.25 15.25 17.64
CA GLU A 393 -6.22 15.65 19.05
C GLU A 393 -4.76 16.03 19.39
N GLY A 394 -4.49 17.34 19.50
CA GLY A 394 -3.13 17.86 19.70
C GLY A 394 -2.16 17.39 18.59
N PRO A 395 -1.02 16.76 18.94
CA PRO A 395 -0.03 16.31 17.96
C PRO A 395 -0.38 14.95 17.33
N TYR A 396 -1.51 14.34 17.70
CA TYR A 396 -1.92 13.03 17.20
C TYR A 396 -3.02 13.14 16.14
N VAL A 397 -2.96 12.22 15.18
CA VAL A 397 -4.00 11.90 14.23
C VAL A 397 -4.48 10.47 14.51
N TYR A 398 -5.79 10.31 14.69
CA TYR A 398 -6.46 9.04 14.84
C TYR A 398 -7.25 8.76 13.57
N ILE A 399 -7.04 7.58 12.99
CA ILE A 399 -7.88 7.06 11.92
C ILE A 399 -8.59 5.85 12.50
N SER A 400 -9.90 5.80 12.40
CA SER A 400 -10.69 4.69 12.94
C SER A 400 -11.96 4.47 12.15
N GLY A 401 -12.40 3.22 12.04
CA GLY A 401 -13.58 2.88 11.29
C GLY A 401 -13.87 1.38 11.28
N HIS A 402 -14.69 0.98 10.33
CA HIS A 402 -14.98 -0.42 10.04
C HIS A 402 -15.02 -0.67 8.53
N PHE A 403 -14.59 -1.86 8.14
CA PHE A 403 -14.72 -2.39 6.80
C PHE A 403 -16.16 -2.87 6.52
N ASN A 404 -16.44 -3.27 5.27
CA ASN A 404 -17.74 -3.83 4.87
C ASN A 404 -18.12 -5.12 5.60
N ASP A 405 -17.12 -5.92 6.03
CA ASP A 405 -17.30 -7.11 6.86
C ASP A 405 -17.57 -6.76 8.36
N ASN A 406 -17.68 -5.47 8.68
CA ASN A 406 -17.80 -4.89 10.03
C ASN A 406 -16.57 -5.07 10.93
N SER A 407 -15.46 -5.60 10.42
CA SER A 407 -14.21 -5.64 11.18
C SER A 407 -13.70 -4.22 11.42
N LEU A 408 -13.21 -3.98 12.64
CA LEU A 408 -12.68 -2.67 13.04
C LEU A 408 -11.28 -2.45 12.50
N HIS A 409 -10.99 -1.21 12.16
CA HIS A 409 -9.63 -0.79 11.82
C HIS A 409 -9.30 0.55 12.46
N GLY A 410 -8.00 0.79 12.65
CA GLY A 410 -7.52 2.12 13.00
C GLY A 410 -6.02 2.21 13.19
N CYS A 411 -5.56 3.43 13.45
CA CYS A 411 -4.19 3.72 13.87
C CYS A 411 -4.13 5.09 14.57
N LYS A 412 -3.08 5.29 15.35
CA LYS A 412 -2.73 6.54 16.02
C LYS A 412 -1.34 6.97 15.56
N LEU A 413 -1.27 8.11 14.87
CA LEU A 413 -0.04 8.66 14.32
C LEU A 413 0.29 10.00 14.97
N HIS A 414 1.56 10.20 15.30
CA HIS A 414 2.10 11.44 15.83
C HIS A 414 2.74 12.27 14.69
N VAL A 415 2.67 13.60 14.80
CA VAL A 415 3.30 14.49 13.80
C VAL A 415 4.82 14.28 13.71
N ASP A 416 5.47 14.02 14.85
CA ASP A 416 6.84 13.51 14.92
C ASP A 416 6.84 11.99 14.91
N GLN A 417 7.29 11.41 13.78
CA GLN A 417 7.30 9.97 13.54
C GLN A 417 8.15 9.15 14.53
N ARG A 418 9.07 9.80 15.26
CA ARG A 418 9.90 9.10 16.25
C ARG A 418 9.11 8.73 17.52
N GLN A 419 7.94 9.33 17.69
CA GLN A 419 7.04 9.07 18.83
C GLN A 419 5.90 8.12 18.46
N ASP A 420 5.86 7.64 17.21
CA ASP A 420 4.95 6.56 16.84
C ASP A 420 5.37 5.24 17.51
N ALA A 421 4.41 4.35 17.71
CA ALA A 421 4.64 3.01 18.23
C ALA A 421 4.18 1.97 17.20
N LEU A 422 4.85 0.81 17.15
CA LEU A 422 4.38 -0.32 16.35
C LEU A 422 3.04 -0.85 16.93
N PRO A 423 2.10 -1.29 16.06
CA PRO A 423 2.22 -1.36 14.60
C PRO A 423 1.86 -0.06 13.86
N ASP A 424 1.29 0.93 14.53
CA ASP A 424 0.80 2.18 13.92
C ASP A 424 1.90 2.94 13.16
N ALA A 425 3.13 2.91 13.68
CA ALA A 425 4.32 3.50 13.08
C ALA A 425 4.61 2.99 11.65
N LEU A 426 3.99 1.90 11.20
CA LEU A 426 4.14 1.41 9.83
C LEU A 426 3.20 2.10 8.83
N VAL A 427 2.07 2.65 9.30
CA VAL A 427 1.07 3.27 8.43
C VAL A 427 1.66 4.46 7.67
N GLY A 428 1.30 4.56 6.39
CA GLY A 428 1.77 5.59 5.48
C GLY A 428 3.14 5.33 4.87
N ARG A 429 3.66 4.10 4.96
CA ARG A 429 4.95 3.68 4.36
C ARG A 429 4.72 2.62 3.28
N GLN A 430 5.70 2.50 2.38
CA GLN A 430 5.65 1.59 1.24
C GLN A 430 6.53 0.35 1.47
N LEU A 431 6.02 -0.82 1.09
CA LEU A 431 6.78 -2.07 1.03
C LEU A 431 7.58 -2.17 -0.28
N ILE A 432 8.55 -3.10 -0.32
CA ILE A 432 9.39 -3.37 -1.51
C ILE A 432 8.55 -3.78 -2.73
N CYS A 433 7.45 -4.50 -2.51
CA CYS A 433 6.52 -4.89 -3.58
C CYS A 433 5.65 -3.72 -4.11
N GLY A 434 5.83 -2.51 -3.61
CA GLY A 434 5.10 -1.32 -4.04
C GLY A 434 3.81 -1.04 -3.28
N SER A 435 3.30 -1.99 -2.49
CA SER A 435 2.09 -1.79 -1.69
C SER A 435 2.32 -0.79 -0.55
N TRP A 436 1.28 -0.05 -0.20
CA TRP A 436 1.27 0.95 0.87
C TRP A 436 0.51 0.47 2.09
N ILE A 437 1.03 0.73 3.28
CA ILE A 437 0.40 0.35 4.54
C ILE A 437 -0.66 1.41 4.91
N LYS A 438 -1.94 1.01 4.96
CA LYS A 438 -3.07 1.95 5.12
C LYS A 438 -3.62 2.07 6.54
N THR A 439 -3.74 0.96 7.26
CA THR A 439 -4.37 0.90 8.59
C THR A 439 -3.96 -0.38 9.32
N ILE A 440 -4.34 -0.50 10.59
CA ILE A 440 -4.21 -1.74 11.37
C ILE A 440 -5.60 -2.38 11.54
N LYS A 441 -5.67 -3.72 11.45
CA LYS A 441 -6.86 -4.55 11.70
C LYS A 441 -6.44 -5.75 12.56
N ASN A 442 -7.04 -5.89 13.74
CA ASN A 442 -6.72 -6.98 14.69
C ASN A 442 -5.21 -7.17 15.00
N GLY A 443 -4.46 -6.07 15.04
CA GLY A 443 -2.99 -6.09 15.25
C GLY A 443 -2.16 -6.41 14.01
N LEU A 444 -2.80 -6.81 12.90
CA LEU A 444 -2.16 -6.96 11.59
C LEU A 444 -2.18 -5.64 10.83
N ILE A 445 -1.16 -5.41 10.02
CA ILE A 445 -1.15 -4.29 9.09
C ILE A 445 -2.00 -4.63 7.87
N VAL A 446 -2.71 -3.65 7.32
CA VAL A 446 -3.44 -3.78 6.06
C VAL A 446 -2.69 -2.98 5.00
N THR A 447 -2.24 -3.67 3.96
CA THR A 447 -1.58 -3.08 2.78
C THR A 447 -2.56 -2.87 1.64
N ALA A 448 -2.20 -1.99 0.71
CA ALA A 448 -2.95 -1.76 -0.52
C ALA A 448 -2.01 -1.55 -1.71
N LEU A 449 -2.34 -2.18 -2.84
CA LEU A 449 -1.71 -1.97 -4.13
C LEU A 449 -2.79 -1.56 -5.14
N GLY A 450 -2.65 -0.37 -5.73
CA GLY A 450 -3.56 0.14 -6.75
C GLY A 450 -3.25 -0.41 -8.14
N LYS A 451 -4.30 -0.56 -8.96
CA LYS A 451 -4.27 -0.86 -10.39
C LYS A 451 -5.44 -0.13 -11.06
N GLY A 452 -5.17 0.99 -11.72
CA GLY A 452 -6.20 1.92 -12.17
C GLY A 452 -7.11 2.34 -11.01
N PHE A 453 -8.37 1.91 -11.04
CA PHE A 453 -9.36 2.15 -9.98
C PHE A 453 -9.53 0.98 -9.00
N GLN A 454 -8.88 -0.16 -9.23
CA GLN A 454 -8.92 -1.30 -8.33
C GLN A 454 -7.88 -1.10 -7.21
N VAL A 455 -8.24 -1.48 -5.99
CA VAL A 455 -7.36 -1.45 -4.83
C VAL A 455 -7.34 -2.85 -4.24
N LEU A 456 -6.23 -3.54 -4.44
CA LEU A 456 -6.01 -4.87 -3.91
C LEU A 456 -5.42 -4.74 -2.50
N THR A 457 -5.90 -5.52 -1.53
CA THR A 457 -5.46 -5.43 -0.13
C THR A 457 -4.95 -6.75 0.42
N ASP A 458 -4.00 -6.68 1.35
CA ASP A 458 -3.41 -7.84 2.02
C ASP A 458 -3.10 -7.55 3.49
N GLU A 459 -3.08 -8.58 4.34
CA GLU A 459 -2.84 -8.49 5.79
C GLU A 459 -1.49 -9.14 6.15
N LEU A 460 -0.64 -8.43 6.89
CA LEU A 460 0.69 -8.91 7.31
C LEU A 460 0.94 -8.66 8.79
N SER A 461 1.82 -9.46 9.40
CA SER A 461 2.34 -9.13 10.73
C SER A 461 3.20 -7.86 10.69
N PRO A 462 3.27 -7.07 11.78
CA PRO A 462 4.14 -5.90 11.85
C PRO A 462 5.62 -6.24 11.61
N GLU A 463 6.08 -7.39 12.11
CA GLU A 463 7.46 -7.86 11.95
C GLU A 463 7.76 -8.15 10.47
N HIS A 464 6.86 -8.84 9.77
CA HIS A 464 7.03 -9.13 8.35
C HIS A 464 6.99 -7.85 7.52
N ALA A 465 6.14 -6.89 7.88
CA ALA A 465 6.11 -5.57 7.24
C ALA A 465 7.45 -4.83 7.42
N CYS A 466 8.03 -4.83 8.63
CA CYS A 466 9.33 -4.21 8.90
C CYS A 466 10.44 -4.78 7.99
N LEU A 467 10.50 -6.10 7.83
CA LEU A 467 11.48 -6.76 6.95
C LEU A 467 11.32 -6.38 5.48
N ARG A 468 10.11 -6.01 5.08
CA ARG A 468 9.71 -5.67 3.71
C ARG A 468 9.56 -4.18 3.44
N LEU A 469 9.88 -3.31 4.39
CA LEU A 469 9.88 -1.86 4.15
C LEU A 469 10.88 -1.51 3.05
N LYS A 470 10.47 -0.61 2.14
CA LYS A 470 11.41 -0.03 1.19
C LYS A 470 12.47 0.77 1.97
N SER A 471 13.73 0.72 1.52
CA SER A 471 14.88 1.26 2.26
C SER A 471 14.70 2.70 2.76
N VAL A 472 14.09 3.57 1.95
CA VAL A 472 13.79 4.96 2.32
C VAL A 472 12.87 5.11 3.54
N PHE A 473 12.08 4.08 3.87
CA PHE A 473 11.17 4.07 5.03
C PHE A 473 11.70 3.25 6.21
N ALA A 474 12.78 2.49 6.03
CA ALA A 474 13.31 1.54 7.01
C ALA A 474 14.41 2.13 7.92
N SER A 475 14.60 3.45 7.93
CA SER A 475 15.74 4.12 8.56
C SER A 475 15.64 4.30 10.09
N LEU A 476 14.46 4.07 10.68
CA LEU A 476 14.26 4.22 12.13
C LEU A 476 14.52 2.91 12.85
N ASP A 477 15.24 2.97 13.98
CA ASP A 477 15.59 1.79 14.80
C ASP A 477 14.37 0.99 15.27
N MET A 478 13.20 1.64 15.40
CA MET A 478 11.95 0.95 15.76
C MET A 478 11.52 -0.13 14.74
N PHE A 479 12.01 -0.06 13.51
CA PHE A 479 11.73 -1.07 12.47
C PHE A 479 12.74 -2.21 12.45
N LEU A 480 13.76 -2.19 13.32
CA LEU A 480 14.68 -3.31 13.47
C LEU A 480 13.95 -4.49 14.12
N VAL A 481 13.93 -5.61 13.41
CA VAL A 481 13.30 -6.84 13.90
C VAL A 481 14.27 -7.63 14.76
N ASN A 482 13.86 -7.93 16.00
CA ASN A 482 14.58 -8.81 16.90
C ASN A 482 14.42 -10.28 16.46
N LEU A 483 15.49 -10.87 15.93
CA LEU A 483 15.48 -12.24 15.42
C LEU A 483 15.15 -13.28 16.50
N ALA A 484 15.43 -13.01 17.78
CA ALA A 484 15.09 -13.92 18.88
C ALA A 484 13.58 -14.05 19.14
N GLN A 485 12.77 -13.08 18.67
CA GLN A 485 11.31 -13.09 18.84
C GLN A 485 10.56 -13.55 17.58
N MET A 486 11.30 -13.93 16.53
CA MET A 486 10.71 -14.35 15.26
C MET A 486 9.97 -15.67 15.38
N LYS A 487 8.83 -15.75 14.68
CA LYS A 487 7.99 -16.95 14.59
C LYS A 487 7.65 -17.23 13.13
N GLY A 488 7.47 -18.50 12.77
CA GLY A 488 7.05 -18.89 11.42
C GLY A 488 5.75 -18.21 11.01
N SER A 489 4.77 -18.13 11.93
CA SER A 489 3.48 -17.49 11.73
C SER A 489 3.54 -16.01 11.35
N PHE A 490 4.61 -15.31 11.74
CA PHE A 490 4.78 -13.91 11.35
C PHE A 490 5.14 -13.77 9.87
N LEU A 491 5.87 -14.75 9.33
CA LEU A 491 6.41 -14.76 7.97
C LEU A 491 5.47 -15.39 6.94
N LYS A 492 4.30 -15.88 7.38
CA LYS A 492 3.30 -16.43 6.48
C LYS A 492 2.83 -15.36 5.48
N GLU A 493 2.89 -15.71 4.19
CA GLU A 493 2.21 -14.95 3.14
C GLU A 493 0.72 -15.32 3.19
N SER A 494 -0.17 -14.34 3.04
CA SER A 494 -1.61 -14.65 3.00
C SER A 494 -1.94 -15.47 1.74
N ASN A 495 -3.04 -16.23 1.77
CA ASN A 495 -3.52 -16.97 0.60
C ASN A 495 -4.05 -16.07 -0.54
N HIS A 496 -4.02 -14.75 -0.35
CA HIS A 496 -4.42 -13.74 -1.33
C HIS A 496 -3.24 -12.80 -1.55
N THR A 497 -2.09 -13.37 -1.91
CA THR A 497 -0.91 -12.56 -2.15
C THR A 497 -1.23 -11.56 -3.24
N LEU A 498 -0.96 -10.27 -3.03
CA LEU A 498 -1.20 -9.21 -4.02
C LEU A 498 -0.56 -9.51 -5.39
N SER A 499 0.46 -10.35 -5.43
CA SER A 499 1.08 -10.86 -6.66
C SER A 499 0.17 -11.75 -7.52
N GLU A 500 -0.90 -12.31 -6.97
CA GLU A 500 -1.84 -13.22 -7.63
C GLU A 500 -2.95 -12.50 -8.40
N LEU A 501 -3.29 -11.27 -8.00
CA LEU A 501 -4.43 -10.52 -8.54
C LEU A 501 -4.02 -9.48 -9.60
N VAL A 502 -2.78 -9.56 -10.10
CA VAL A 502 -2.18 -8.51 -10.93
C VAL A 502 -2.55 -8.63 -12.41
N ASP A 503 -3.00 -9.77 -12.94
CA ASP A 503 -2.91 -9.99 -14.39
C ASP A 503 -4.18 -10.42 -15.15
N ASP A 504 -5.39 -10.29 -14.58
CA ASP A 504 -6.60 -10.63 -15.35
C ASP A 504 -6.90 -9.65 -16.51
N ASP A 505 -6.41 -8.41 -16.44
CA ASP A 505 -6.68 -7.35 -17.45
C ASP A 505 -5.42 -6.69 -18.04
N ALA A 506 -4.22 -7.27 -17.83
CA ALA A 506 -3.07 -6.81 -18.59
C ALA A 506 -3.30 -7.19 -20.06
N GLU A 507 -3.65 -6.21 -20.89
CA GLU A 507 -3.25 -6.20 -22.31
C GLU A 507 -1.91 -6.90 -22.39
N ILE A 508 -1.80 -7.92 -23.25
CA ILE A 508 -0.57 -8.65 -23.53
C ILE A 508 0.53 -7.62 -23.74
N ILE A 509 1.23 -7.24 -22.67
CA ILE A 509 2.49 -6.53 -22.77
C ILE A 509 3.27 -7.52 -23.62
N GLN A 510 3.76 -7.08 -24.78
CA GLN A 510 4.81 -7.81 -25.47
C GLN A 510 5.97 -7.89 -24.46
N ARG A 511 5.97 -8.94 -23.64
CA ARG A 511 6.91 -9.17 -22.54
C ARG A 511 8.22 -9.55 -23.21
N SER A 512 9.04 -8.54 -23.47
CA SER A 512 10.40 -8.75 -23.93
C SER A 512 11.24 -9.15 -22.72
N PHE A 513 11.40 -10.46 -22.51
CA PHE A 513 12.42 -11.02 -21.60
C PHE A 513 13.83 -10.96 -22.22
N THR A 514 14.02 -10.06 -23.20
CA THR A 514 15.22 -9.97 -24.01
C THR A 514 16.40 -9.55 -23.15
N PHE A 515 17.44 -10.37 -23.13
CA PHE A 515 18.67 -10.06 -22.44
C PHE A 515 19.31 -8.77 -22.96
N LYS A 516 19.65 -7.88 -22.03
CA LYS A 516 20.34 -6.61 -22.32
C LYS A 516 21.69 -6.56 -21.61
N ARG A 517 22.76 -6.80 -22.36
CA ARG A 517 24.13 -6.87 -21.82
C ARG A 517 24.55 -5.58 -21.09
N GLU A 518 24.26 -4.41 -21.66
CA GLU A 518 24.62 -3.12 -21.06
C GLU A 518 24.00 -2.95 -19.67
N GLU A 519 22.74 -3.35 -19.49
CA GLU A 519 22.06 -3.29 -18.19
C GLU A 519 22.61 -4.36 -17.24
N PHE A 520 22.85 -5.58 -17.71
CA PHE A 520 23.41 -6.68 -16.90
C PHE A 520 24.80 -6.34 -16.34
N ASP A 521 25.67 -5.72 -17.14
CA ASP A 521 27.05 -5.39 -16.79
C ASP A 521 27.16 -4.24 -15.75
N THR A 522 26.08 -3.49 -15.50
CA THR A 522 26.01 -2.47 -14.45
C THR A 522 26.03 -3.04 -13.03
N ALA A 523 25.68 -4.32 -12.85
CA ALA A 523 25.62 -4.93 -11.52
C ALA A 523 26.99 -4.91 -10.85
N GLU A 524 27.03 -4.65 -9.54
CA GLU A 524 28.23 -4.73 -8.70
C GLU A 524 28.40 -6.15 -8.12
N CYS A 525 27.29 -6.90 -8.00
CA CYS A 525 27.27 -8.27 -7.48
C CYS A 525 26.41 -9.22 -8.34
N TYR A 526 26.94 -10.41 -8.60
CA TYR A 526 26.24 -11.50 -9.26
C TYR A 526 26.08 -12.67 -8.29
N ILE A 527 24.83 -13.10 -8.08
CA ILE A 527 24.48 -14.21 -7.19
C ILE A 527 24.01 -15.38 -8.05
N PHE A 528 24.78 -16.45 -8.08
CA PHE A 528 24.49 -17.64 -8.85
C PHE A 528 23.78 -18.67 -7.98
N ALA A 529 22.57 -19.07 -8.37
CA ALA A 529 22.04 -20.35 -7.93
C ALA A 529 22.99 -21.47 -8.37
N MET A 530 23.13 -22.52 -7.57
CA MET A 530 23.96 -23.65 -7.99
C MET A 530 23.19 -24.61 -8.89
N MET A 531 22.12 -25.20 -8.37
CA MET A 531 21.35 -26.21 -9.09
C MET A 531 20.72 -25.63 -10.37
N GLY A 532 21.00 -26.26 -11.50
CA GLY A 532 20.45 -25.92 -12.81
C GLY A 532 21.12 -24.72 -13.51
N VAL A 533 21.99 -23.98 -12.83
CA VAL A 533 22.85 -22.95 -13.45
C VAL A 533 24.24 -23.53 -13.69
N LEU A 534 24.85 -24.12 -12.66
CA LEU A 534 26.06 -24.93 -12.84
C LEU A 534 25.65 -26.29 -13.41
N LEU A 535 26.23 -26.62 -14.56
CA LEU A 535 26.02 -27.89 -15.25
C LEU A 535 27.21 -28.81 -15.01
N GLU A 536 27.10 -30.05 -15.50
CA GLU A 536 28.18 -31.05 -15.44
C GLU A 536 29.51 -30.46 -15.95
N PRO A 537 30.59 -30.42 -15.13
CA PRO A 537 31.85 -29.77 -15.50
C PRO A 537 32.47 -30.32 -16.78
N ASP A 538 32.29 -31.62 -17.02
CA ASP A 538 32.85 -32.31 -18.18
C ASP A 538 32.03 -32.11 -19.46
N SER A 539 30.85 -31.50 -19.37
CA SER A 539 30.06 -31.11 -20.54
C SER A 539 30.63 -29.84 -21.20
N GLU A 540 30.46 -29.72 -22.52
CA GLU A 540 30.89 -28.52 -23.25
C GLU A 540 30.18 -27.25 -22.75
N ILE A 541 28.87 -27.34 -22.54
CA ILE A 541 28.06 -26.23 -22.03
C ILE A 541 28.49 -25.87 -20.61
N GLY A 542 28.75 -26.86 -19.75
CA GLY A 542 29.24 -26.64 -18.38
C GLY A 542 30.58 -25.89 -18.34
N ARG A 543 31.55 -26.27 -19.19
CA ARG A 543 32.81 -25.52 -19.32
C ARG A 543 32.61 -24.08 -19.78
N ASN A 544 31.71 -23.86 -20.74
CA ASN A 544 31.41 -22.51 -21.24
C ASN A 544 30.74 -21.65 -20.16
N VAL A 545 29.80 -22.21 -19.39
CA VAL A 545 29.18 -21.53 -18.24
C VAL A 545 30.26 -21.11 -17.22
N VAL A 546 31.16 -22.01 -16.85
CA VAL A 546 32.25 -21.69 -15.91
C VAL A 546 33.21 -20.64 -16.48
N SER A 547 33.50 -20.67 -17.78
CA SER A 547 34.29 -19.63 -18.44
C SER A 547 33.67 -18.25 -18.26
N LYS A 548 32.35 -18.13 -18.44
CA LYS A 548 31.61 -16.87 -18.26
C LYS A 548 31.60 -16.39 -16.82
N ILE A 549 31.44 -17.29 -15.86
CA ILE A 549 31.59 -16.96 -14.44
C ILE A 549 33.00 -16.42 -14.17
N ASN A 550 34.03 -17.06 -14.71
CA ASN A 550 35.42 -16.63 -14.54
C ASN A 550 35.71 -15.27 -15.21
N GLU A 551 35.06 -14.94 -16.32
CA GLU A 551 35.11 -13.59 -16.93
C GLU A 551 34.52 -12.53 -15.99
N ILE A 552 33.39 -12.83 -15.32
CA ILE A 552 32.78 -11.93 -14.33
C ILE A 552 33.70 -11.75 -13.11
N ILE A 553 34.33 -12.81 -12.64
CA ILE A 553 35.32 -12.73 -11.55
C ILE A 553 36.51 -11.84 -11.98
N ALA A 554 37.00 -12.02 -13.20
CA ALA A 554 38.13 -11.25 -13.74
C ALA A 554 37.81 -9.76 -13.94
N SER A 555 36.54 -9.41 -14.16
CA SER A 555 36.08 -8.01 -14.23
C SER A 555 35.95 -7.34 -12.86
N LYS A 556 36.42 -8.00 -11.80
CA LYS A 556 36.47 -7.50 -10.41
C LYS A 556 35.10 -7.26 -9.78
N LYS A 557 34.06 -7.88 -10.33
CA LYS A 557 32.71 -7.85 -9.76
C LYS A 557 32.62 -8.84 -8.60
N ARG A 558 31.72 -8.59 -7.65
CA ARG A 558 31.47 -9.53 -6.55
C ARG A 558 30.66 -10.72 -7.07
N VAL A 559 31.09 -11.93 -6.73
CA VAL A 559 30.40 -13.17 -7.12
C VAL A 559 30.06 -13.97 -5.87
N LEU A 560 28.81 -14.40 -5.76
CA LEU A 560 28.29 -15.23 -4.67
C LEU A 560 27.60 -16.46 -5.26
N PHE A 561 27.77 -17.62 -4.64
CA PHE A 561 27.05 -18.85 -4.94
C PHE A 561 26.05 -19.15 -3.83
N LEU A 562 24.79 -19.41 -4.21
CA LEU A 562 23.67 -19.53 -3.29
C LEU A 562 22.90 -20.84 -3.52
N THR A 563 22.73 -21.64 -2.48
CA THR A 563 22.01 -22.92 -2.55
C THR A 563 21.06 -23.14 -1.36
N ASN A 564 19.90 -23.75 -1.63
CA ASN A 564 18.97 -24.23 -0.60
C ASN A 564 19.39 -25.59 -0.01
N ASN A 565 20.45 -26.22 -0.55
CA ASN A 565 20.90 -27.53 -0.10
C ASN A 565 21.68 -27.41 1.23
N SER A 566 21.12 -27.99 2.29
CA SER A 566 21.70 -27.98 3.63
C SER A 566 22.76 -29.06 3.85
N ASN A 567 23.02 -29.93 2.86
CA ASN A 567 23.98 -31.03 3.03
C ASN A 567 25.44 -30.56 3.04
N TYR A 568 25.69 -29.33 2.62
CA TYR A 568 27.02 -28.76 2.43
C TYR A 568 27.26 -27.58 3.38
N SER A 569 28.46 -27.53 3.95
CA SER A 569 29.02 -26.30 4.51
C SER A 569 29.59 -25.43 3.40
N ARG A 570 29.74 -24.13 3.66
CA ARG A 570 30.38 -23.16 2.75
C ARG A 570 31.77 -23.62 2.32
N SER A 571 32.57 -24.14 3.26
CA SER A 571 33.92 -24.61 2.97
C SER A 571 33.94 -25.83 2.04
N SER A 572 33.07 -26.82 2.29
CA SER A 572 32.97 -28.01 1.42
C SER A 572 32.50 -27.66 0.00
N LEU A 573 31.56 -26.72 -0.11
CA LEU A 573 31.00 -26.29 -1.37
C LEU A 573 31.97 -25.39 -2.15
N PHE A 574 32.70 -24.52 -1.44
CA PHE A 574 33.78 -23.72 -2.02
C PHE A 574 34.86 -24.62 -2.64
N ALA A 575 35.30 -25.65 -1.93
CA ALA A 575 36.27 -26.61 -2.46
C ALA A 575 35.73 -27.29 -3.73
N SER A 576 34.47 -27.73 -3.74
CA SER A 576 33.84 -28.30 -4.94
C SER A 576 33.81 -27.31 -6.12
N LEU A 577 33.47 -26.04 -5.89
CA LEU A 577 33.46 -25.01 -6.95
C LEU A 577 34.84 -24.79 -7.56
N VAL A 578 35.89 -24.78 -6.75
CA VAL A 578 37.28 -24.58 -7.21
C VAL A 578 37.83 -25.84 -7.88
N ASP A 579 37.76 -26.97 -7.19
CA ASP A 579 38.48 -28.19 -7.57
C ASP A 579 37.73 -29.02 -8.63
N HIS A 580 36.40 -29.05 -8.56
CA HIS A 580 35.58 -29.87 -9.45
C HIS A 580 35.02 -29.07 -10.63
N HIS A 581 34.53 -27.86 -10.39
CA HIS A 581 33.95 -27.02 -11.45
C HIS A 581 34.97 -26.11 -12.13
N GLY A 582 36.12 -25.82 -11.52
CA GLY A 582 37.14 -24.94 -12.11
C GLY A 582 36.81 -23.43 -12.00
N VAL A 583 36.00 -23.04 -11.01
CA VAL A 583 35.70 -21.63 -10.74
C VAL A 583 36.87 -20.96 -10.03
N ARG A 584 37.35 -19.84 -10.57
CA ARG A 584 38.56 -19.14 -10.13
C ARG A 584 38.30 -18.16 -8.98
N LEU A 585 37.61 -18.61 -7.93
CA LEU A 585 37.25 -17.76 -6.78
C LEU A 585 38.45 -17.13 -6.08
N LEU A 586 39.61 -17.82 -6.06
CA LEU A 586 40.85 -17.28 -5.48
C LEU A 586 41.44 -16.11 -6.27
N ALA A 587 41.04 -15.92 -7.53
CA ALA A 587 41.44 -14.78 -8.36
C ALA A 587 40.49 -13.57 -8.22
N SER A 588 39.45 -13.67 -7.40
CA SER A 588 38.53 -12.56 -7.15
C SER A 588 39.23 -11.41 -6.45
N GLN A 589 38.73 -10.19 -6.64
CA GLN A 589 39.29 -9.02 -5.94
C GLN A 589 39.26 -9.18 -4.42
N LEU A 590 38.17 -9.75 -3.88
CA LEU A 590 38.02 -10.01 -2.44
C LEU A 590 39.06 -11.01 -1.94
N SER A 591 39.26 -12.11 -2.67
CA SER A 591 40.27 -13.12 -2.35
C SER A 591 41.69 -12.57 -2.40
N LEU A 592 41.99 -11.70 -3.38
CA LEU A 592 43.28 -11.04 -3.50
C LEU A 592 43.53 -10.04 -2.36
N GLN A 593 42.51 -9.30 -1.93
CA GLN A 593 42.59 -8.39 -0.78
C GLN A 593 42.80 -9.16 0.53
N ALA A 594 42.01 -10.22 0.76
CA ALA A 594 42.21 -11.11 1.90
C ALA A 594 43.59 -11.78 1.86
N SER A 595 44.13 -12.03 0.65
CA SER A 595 45.46 -12.60 0.47
C SER A 595 46.60 -11.71 0.92
N GLN A 596 46.38 -10.39 0.96
CA GLN A 596 47.36 -9.40 1.37
C GLN A 596 47.24 -8.99 2.84
N SER A 597 46.17 -9.39 3.55
CA SER A 597 46.02 -9.10 4.97
C SER A 597 46.88 -10.04 5.82
N THR A 598 47.54 -9.47 6.82
CA THR A 598 48.32 -10.18 7.84
C THR A 598 47.50 -10.56 9.08
N ASP A 599 46.18 -10.29 9.08
CA ASP A 599 45.33 -10.42 10.27
C ASP A 599 44.82 -11.85 10.51
N PHE A 600 45.13 -12.79 9.62
CA PHE A 600 44.68 -14.18 9.72
C PHE A 600 45.67 -15.04 10.50
N ALA A 601 45.17 -15.78 11.49
CA ALA A 601 45.97 -16.66 12.34
C ALA A 601 46.56 -17.89 11.60
N SER A 602 45.99 -18.28 10.46
CA SER A 602 46.46 -19.41 9.64
C SER A 602 45.93 -19.32 8.20
N GLU A 603 46.55 -20.07 7.27
CA GLU A 603 46.03 -20.23 5.91
C GLU A 603 44.63 -20.88 5.88
N SER A 604 44.31 -21.76 6.84
CA SER A 604 42.96 -22.32 6.97
C SER A 604 41.92 -21.28 7.38
N HIS A 605 42.26 -20.37 8.31
CA HIS A 605 41.39 -19.24 8.68
C HIS A 605 41.15 -18.30 7.51
N LYS A 606 42.19 -18.05 6.72
CA LYS A 606 42.13 -17.21 5.52
C LYS A 606 41.24 -17.81 4.43
N LEU A 607 41.43 -19.09 4.10
CA LEU A 607 40.57 -19.79 3.13
C LEU A 607 39.11 -19.82 3.58
N ARG A 608 38.86 -20.00 4.87
CA ARG A 608 37.50 -19.91 5.44
C ARG A 608 36.92 -18.51 5.28
N HIS A 609 37.67 -17.46 5.60
CA HIS A 609 37.22 -16.08 5.38
C HIS A 609 36.88 -15.81 3.91
N ILE A 610 37.68 -16.32 2.96
CA ILE A 610 37.39 -16.21 1.52
C ILE A 610 36.10 -16.97 1.15
N SER A 611 35.95 -18.20 1.64
CA SER A 611 34.75 -19.02 1.43
C SER A 611 33.49 -18.29 1.89
N ASP A 612 33.55 -17.68 3.07
CA ASP A 612 32.45 -16.94 3.69
C ASP A 612 31.96 -15.75 2.86
N GLN A 613 32.79 -15.21 1.97
CA GLN A 613 32.45 -14.08 1.09
C GLN A 613 31.84 -14.52 -0.26
N HIS A 614 32.02 -15.80 -0.63
CA HIS A 614 31.68 -16.31 -1.97
C HIS A 614 30.61 -17.39 -1.96
N VAL A 615 30.31 -18.01 -0.83
CA VAL A 615 29.35 -19.12 -0.76
C VAL A 615 28.35 -18.88 0.36
N LEU A 616 27.07 -19.11 0.05
CA LEU A 616 25.99 -19.09 1.01
C LEU A 616 25.11 -20.34 0.83
N THR A 617 24.94 -21.08 1.91
CA THR A 617 24.07 -22.26 1.96
C THR A 617 22.92 -22.00 2.93
N SER A 618 21.80 -22.69 2.76
CA SER A 618 20.73 -22.68 3.75
C SER A 618 21.19 -23.07 5.16
N SER A 619 22.18 -23.97 5.26
CA SER A 619 22.82 -24.33 6.52
C SER A 619 23.55 -23.17 7.16
N ASN A 620 24.24 -22.37 6.35
CA ASN A 620 24.90 -21.17 6.83
C ASN A 620 23.88 -20.12 7.32
N THR A 621 22.82 -19.87 6.57
CA THR A 621 21.74 -18.96 7.00
C THR A 621 21.09 -19.44 8.29
N CYS A 622 20.88 -20.76 8.42
CA CYS A 622 20.40 -21.38 9.66
C CYS A 622 21.34 -21.09 10.84
N ALA A 623 22.63 -21.43 10.74
CA ALA A 623 23.59 -21.20 11.82
C ALA A 623 23.72 -19.72 12.22
N TRP A 624 23.73 -18.82 11.22
CA TRP A 624 23.71 -17.37 11.45
C TRP A 624 22.45 -16.94 12.23
N TYR A 625 21.27 -17.40 11.81
CA TYR A 625 20.01 -17.07 12.47
C TYR A 625 19.97 -17.59 13.91
N LEU A 626 20.35 -18.86 14.14
CA LEU A 626 20.35 -19.44 15.48
C LEU A 626 21.26 -18.65 16.44
N ARG A 627 22.47 -18.28 15.96
CA ARG A 627 23.39 -17.46 16.75
C ARG A 627 22.80 -16.09 17.07
N ALA A 628 22.17 -15.44 16.08
CA ALA A 628 21.55 -14.12 16.27
C ALA A 628 20.28 -14.18 17.15
N ALA A 629 19.57 -15.30 17.16
CA ALA A 629 18.41 -15.54 17.99
C ALA A 629 18.75 -15.98 19.42
N GLY A 630 20.04 -16.21 19.73
CA GLY A 630 20.48 -16.68 21.04
C GLY A 630 20.14 -18.15 21.33
N ILE A 631 20.05 -18.97 20.28
CA ILE A 631 19.81 -20.41 20.38
C ILE A 631 21.17 -21.11 20.58
N GLU A 632 21.26 -21.95 21.60
CA GLU A 632 22.51 -22.59 22.05
C GLU A 632 22.47 -24.11 21.89
N ARG A 633 21.31 -24.76 22.09
CA ARG A 633 21.19 -26.22 22.22
C ARG A 633 20.11 -26.84 21.30
N PRO A 634 20.18 -26.64 19.97
CA PRO A 634 19.12 -27.10 19.06
C PRO A 634 19.12 -28.63 18.87
N PHE A 635 17.93 -29.22 18.65
CA PHE A 635 17.79 -30.58 18.12
C PHE A 635 17.79 -30.55 16.58
N VAL A 636 18.81 -31.15 15.97
CA VAL A 636 19.10 -31.08 14.54
C VAL A 636 18.80 -32.41 13.86
N ILE A 637 17.75 -32.41 13.04
CA ILE A 637 17.41 -33.52 12.14
C ILE A 637 18.18 -33.31 10.84
N CYS A 638 19.05 -34.25 10.50
CA CYS A 638 19.88 -34.17 9.31
C CYS A 638 20.37 -35.57 8.88
N SER A 639 20.86 -35.65 7.62
CA SER A 639 21.53 -36.85 7.09
C SER A 639 22.97 -36.64 6.68
N SER A 640 23.51 -35.43 6.84
CA SER A 640 24.90 -35.11 6.56
C SER A 640 25.45 -34.11 7.57
N ARG A 641 26.78 -33.97 7.58
CA ARG A 641 27.49 -33.08 8.52
C ARG A 641 27.44 -31.59 8.14
N GLY A 642 27.03 -31.24 6.91
CA GLY A 642 27.17 -29.85 6.41
C GLY A 642 26.49 -28.78 7.29
N ILE A 643 25.32 -29.06 7.85
CA ILE A 643 24.66 -28.17 8.83
C ILE A 643 25.45 -28.09 10.15
N LEU A 644 25.98 -29.21 10.64
CA LEU A 644 26.73 -29.27 11.89
C LEU A 644 28.05 -28.48 11.78
N ASP A 645 28.75 -28.62 10.65
CA ASP A 645 29.94 -27.83 10.37
C ASP A 645 29.65 -26.33 10.42
N GLU A 646 28.51 -25.88 9.89
CA GLU A 646 28.09 -24.46 9.97
C GLU A 646 27.74 -24.04 11.40
N LEU A 647 27.02 -24.87 12.17
CA LEU A 647 26.71 -24.59 13.58
C LEU A 647 27.99 -24.41 14.40
N GLU A 648 28.93 -25.35 14.31
CA GLU A 648 30.25 -25.26 14.95
C GLU A 648 30.99 -24.00 14.51
N SER A 649 30.85 -23.63 13.23
CA SER A 649 31.46 -22.42 12.65
C SER A 649 30.97 -21.12 13.30
N PHE A 650 29.73 -21.08 13.78
CA PHE A 650 29.12 -19.97 14.53
C PHE A 650 29.24 -20.12 16.06
N GLY A 651 29.98 -21.12 16.53
CA GLY A 651 30.20 -21.38 17.96
C GLY A 651 29.05 -22.12 18.65
N ILE A 652 28.12 -22.72 17.90
CA ILE A 652 27.05 -23.56 18.43
C ILE A 652 27.56 -25.01 18.44
N GLN A 653 28.09 -25.45 19.58
CA GLN A 653 28.71 -26.78 19.72
C GLN A 653 27.87 -27.76 20.55
N ASP A 654 26.89 -27.26 21.29
CA ASP A 654 26.10 -28.04 22.24
C ASP A 654 24.80 -28.60 21.63
N TYR A 655 24.75 -28.75 20.30
CA TYR A 655 23.57 -29.25 19.61
C TYR A 655 23.35 -30.76 19.81
N VAL A 656 22.12 -31.21 19.61
CA VAL A 656 21.75 -32.64 19.60
C VAL A 656 21.40 -33.04 18.17
N ALA A 657 22.25 -33.84 17.52
CA ALA A 657 22.04 -34.24 16.13
C ALA A 657 21.64 -35.72 15.98
N THR A 658 20.84 -36.01 14.95
CA THR A 658 20.47 -37.38 14.53
C THR A 658 21.59 -38.14 13.81
N VAL A 659 22.73 -37.48 13.58
CA VAL A 659 23.97 -38.07 13.05
C VAL A 659 25.10 -37.93 14.06
N ASP A 660 26.15 -38.74 13.89
CA ASP A 660 27.39 -38.67 14.65
C ASP A 660 28.37 -37.63 14.07
N HIS A 661 29.58 -37.56 14.64
CA HIS A 661 30.61 -36.64 14.18
C HIS A 661 31.17 -36.98 12.78
N GLU A 662 30.86 -38.14 12.22
CA GLU A 662 31.24 -38.49 10.84
C GLU A 662 30.10 -38.20 9.85
N GLY A 663 28.95 -37.71 10.35
CA GLY A 663 27.75 -37.49 9.54
C GLY A 663 26.96 -38.77 9.27
N LYS A 664 27.26 -39.86 9.98
CA LYS A 664 26.53 -41.13 9.85
C LYS A 664 25.31 -41.13 10.78
N GLN A 665 24.21 -41.69 10.28
CA GLN A 665 22.96 -41.82 11.04
C GLN A 665 23.18 -42.60 12.33
N LYS A 666 22.73 -42.02 13.45
CA LYS A 666 22.79 -42.64 14.77
C LYS A 666 21.76 -43.77 14.89
N PRO A 667 22.16 -45.01 15.22
CA PRO A 667 21.26 -46.16 15.25
C PRO A 667 20.01 -45.95 16.13
N GLU A 668 20.14 -45.25 17.25
CA GLU A 668 19.04 -45.00 18.19
C GLU A 668 17.89 -44.17 17.61
N TYR A 669 18.12 -43.44 16.50
CA TYR A 669 17.07 -42.70 15.78
C TYR A 669 16.50 -43.48 14.58
N LEU A 670 17.03 -44.67 14.28
CA LEU A 670 16.58 -45.55 13.18
C LEU A 670 15.63 -46.67 13.66
N GLU A 671 15.37 -46.73 14.97
CA GLU A 671 14.48 -47.73 15.57
C GLU A 671 12.99 -47.41 15.40
N GLU A 672 12.14 -48.38 15.73
CA GLU A 672 10.69 -48.19 15.77
C GLU A 672 10.24 -47.23 16.87
N VAL A 673 9.13 -46.54 16.63
CA VAL A 673 8.57 -45.57 17.57
C VAL A 673 7.87 -46.29 18.72
N ASN A 674 8.28 -46.01 19.96
CA ASN A 674 7.58 -46.45 21.17
C ASN A 674 7.82 -45.46 22.33
N GLU A 675 7.02 -45.60 23.39
CA GLU A 675 7.05 -44.72 24.58
C GLU A 675 8.43 -44.69 25.25
N GLU A 676 9.02 -45.86 25.51
CA GLU A 676 10.30 -46.00 26.21
C GLU A 676 11.40 -45.27 25.45
N ARG A 677 11.49 -45.48 24.13
CA ARG A 677 12.51 -44.88 23.27
C ARG A 677 12.39 -43.36 23.19
N ILE A 678 11.17 -42.83 23.04
CA ILE A 678 10.94 -41.38 23.04
C ILE A 678 11.40 -40.77 24.36
N CYS A 679 10.96 -41.35 25.48
CA CYS A 679 11.32 -40.88 26.82
C CYS A 679 12.84 -40.96 27.06
N GLU A 680 13.50 -42.02 26.61
CA GLU A 680 14.96 -42.17 26.70
C GLU A 680 15.72 -41.12 25.90
N LEU A 681 15.33 -40.87 24.64
CA LEU A 681 15.99 -39.90 23.78
C LEU A 681 15.84 -38.47 24.32
N ILE A 682 14.65 -38.11 24.80
CA ILE A 682 14.40 -36.78 25.38
C ILE A 682 15.12 -36.62 26.72
N LYS A 683 15.18 -37.68 27.54
CA LYS A 683 15.91 -37.65 28.82
C LYS A 683 17.41 -37.35 28.65
N ARG A 684 18.01 -37.67 27.50
CA ARG A 684 19.41 -37.35 27.20
C ARG A 684 19.66 -35.87 26.92
N ALA A 685 18.63 -35.13 26.49
CA ALA A 685 18.73 -33.71 26.18
C ALA A 685 17.40 -32.97 26.48
N PRO A 686 16.99 -32.88 27.76
CA PRO A 686 15.69 -32.31 28.14
C PRO A 686 15.60 -30.80 27.93
N ASP A 687 16.72 -30.15 27.63
CA ASP A 687 16.96 -28.71 27.58
C ASP A 687 17.15 -28.16 26.16
N VAL A 688 16.67 -28.90 25.14
CA VAL A 688 16.62 -28.41 23.75
C VAL A 688 15.80 -27.12 23.67
N ASP A 689 16.34 -26.12 22.98
CA ASP A 689 15.79 -24.76 22.85
C ASP A 689 15.28 -24.43 21.45
N ALA A 690 15.49 -25.30 20.46
CA ALA A 690 14.96 -25.18 19.10
C ALA A 690 14.95 -26.53 18.36
N ILE A 691 14.09 -26.63 17.33
CA ILE A 691 14.14 -27.74 16.35
C ILE A 691 14.71 -27.23 15.05
N VAL A 692 15.72 -27.90 14.51
CA VAL A 692 16.32 -27.60 13.20
C VAL A 692 16.08 -28.77 12.27
N VAL A 693 15.44 -28.50 11.13
CA VAL A 693 15.17 -29.46 10.07
C VAL A 693 16.06 -29.14 8.88
N ALA A 694 17.10 -29.96 8.72
CA ALA A 694 17.94 -30.01 7.52
C ALA A 694 17.59 -31.26 6.69
N TRP A 695 18.05 -31.28 5.44
CA TRP A 695 17.65 -32.30 4.49
C TRP A 695 18.12 -33.69 4.95
N ASP A 696 17.14 -34.56 5.26
CA ASP A 696 17.38 -35.87 5.86
C ASP A 696 16.81 -36.99 5.00
N GLN A 697 17.65 -37.63 4.18
CA GLN A 697 17.23 -38.79 3.38
C GLN A 697 16.97 -40.06 4.21
N GLY A 698 17.33 -40.04 5.50
CA GLY A 698 17.05 -41.09 6.48
C GLY A 698 16.02 -40.64 7.53
N LEU A 699 15.09 -39.74 7.18
CA LEU A 699 14.03 -39.30 8.10
C LEU A 699 13.18 -40.50 8.55
N THR A 700 13.00 -40.66 9.87
CA THR A 700 12.21 -41.73 10.47
C THR A 700 11.04 -41.14 11.25
N ALA A 701 9.99 -41.94 11.46
CA ALA A 701 8.88 -41.57 12.34
C ALA A 701 9.36 -41.25 13.76
N LEU A 702 10.43 -41.90 14.23
CA LEU A 702 11.01 -41.66 15.55
C LEU A 702 11.63 -40.27 15.68
N LYS A 703 12.39 -39.80 14.68
CA LYS A 703 12.92 -38.43 14.66
C LYS A 703 11.81 -37.39 14.72
N ALA A 704 10.76 -37.58 13.91
CA ALA A 704 9.61 -36.68 13.88
C ALA A 704 8.85 -36.69 15.22
N ALA A 705 8.64 -37.86 15.83
CA ALA A 705 7.99 -38.00 17.13
C ALA A 705 8.78 -37.30 18.23
N VAL A 706 10.10 -37.47 18.30
CA VAL A 706 10.96 -36.79 19.30
C VAL A 706 10.89 -35.27 19.14
N ALA A 707 11.01 -34.75 17.91
CA ALA A 707 10.86 -33.31 17.66
C ALA A 707 9.47 -32.79 18.07
N THR A 708 8.42 -33.57 17.79
CA THR A 708 7.04 -33.23 18.16
C THR A 708 6.88 -33.09 19.67
N GLN A 709 7.46 -34.00 20.46
CA GLN A 709 7.36 -33.92 21.92
C GLN A 709 8.11 -32.72 22.48
N TYR A 710 9.28 -32.39 21.94
CA TYR A 710 9.97 -31.17 22.35
C TYR A 710 9.09 -29.93 22.12
N ILE A 711 8.37 -29.85 20.99
CA ILE A 711 7.46 -28.75 20.69
C ILE A 711 6.27 -28.76 21.65
N GLN A 712 5.50 -29.85 21.70
CA GLN A 712 4.25 -29.92 22.47
C GLN A 712 4.50 -29.75 23.98
N TRP A 713 5.49 -30.44 24.55
CA TRP A 713 5.74 -30.36 25.99
C TRP A 713 6.26 -28.98 26.42
N ASN A 714 6.98 -28.25 25.55
CA ASN A 714 7.31 -26.85 25.83
C ASN A 714 6.08 -25.94 25.73
N GLU A 715 5.22 -26.13 24.72
CA GLU A 715 3.98 -25.36 24.56
C GLU A 715 3.01 -25.56 25.74
N GLU A 716 2.89 -26.78 26.26
CA GLU A 716 2.12 -27.09 27.48
C GLU A 716 2.62 -26.32 28.70
N GLN A 717 3.93 -26.00 28.75
CA GLN A 717 4.56 -25.16 29.77
C GLN A 717 4.56 -23.67 29.40
N LYS A 718 3.83 -23.26 28.35
CA LYS A 718 3.77 -21.90 27.80
C LYS A 718 5.13 -21.36 27.37
N LYS A 719 6.06 -22.24 27.00
CA LYS A 719 7.35 -21.90 26.39
C LYS A 719 7.25 -22.16 24.89
N HIS A 720 7.57 -21.16 24.09
CA HIS A 720 7.61 -21.34 22.63
C HIS A 720 8.95 -21.97 22.25
N LEU A 721 8.90 -23.09 21.51
CA LEU A 721 10.06 -23.72 20.93
C LEU A 721 10.04 -23.50 19.40
N PRO A 722 10.96 -22.71 18.83
CA PRO A 722 10.95 -22.43 17.40
C PRO A 722 11.32 -23.66 16.57
N VAL A 723 10.63 -23.82 15.44
CA VAL A 723 11.00 -24.78 14.39
C VAL A 723 11.68 -24.01 13.26
N ILE A 724 12.90 -24.39 12.93
CA ILE A 724 13.73 -23.79 11.90
C ILE A 724 13.91 -24.82 10.79
N SER A 725 13.62 -24.42 9.55
CA SER A 725 13.81 -25.26 8.37
C SER A 725 14.87 -24.66 7.47
N CYS A 726 15.90 -25.43 7.12
CA CYS A 726 16.96 -24.95 6.23
C CYS A 726 16.41 -24.51 4.87
N SER A 727 15.45 -25.23 4.30
CA SER A 727 14.64 -24.74 3.17
C SER A 727 13.21 -25.27 3.24
N MET A 728 12.28 -24.55 2.62
CA MET A 728 10.88 -25.00 2.47
C MET A 728 10.61 -25.65 1.10
N ASP A 729 11.65 -26.20 0.45
CA ASP A 729 11.49 -26.89 -0.84
C ASP A 729 10.62 -28.15 -0.65
N ALA A 730 9.56 -28.30 -1.46
CA ALA A 730 8.66 -29.44 -1.37
C ALA A 730 9.34 -30.76 -1.79
N SER A 731 10.22 -30.70 -2.79
CA SER A 731 10.97 -31.85 -3.32
C SER A 731 12.44 -31.53 -3.54
N GLY A 732 13.33 -32.49 -3.28
CA GLY A 732 14.72 -32.46 -3.76
C GLY A 732 14.88 -33.25 -5.06
N VAL A 733 15.94 -32.99 -5.82
CA VAL A 733 16.29 -33.76 -7.03
C VAL A 733 17.57 -34.54 -6.75
N LEU A 734 17.51 -35.87 -6.85
CA LEU A 734 18.67 -36.77 -6.64
C LEU A 734 19.47 -37.03 -7.91
N GLY A 735 18.86 -36.79 -9.08
CA GLY A 735 19.46 -37.02 -10.38
C GLY A 735 18.39 -37.08 -11.47
N VAL A 736 18.78 -37.56 -12.65
CA VAL A 736 17.87 -37.83 -13.77
C VAL A 736 17.95 -39.29 -14.17
N THR A 737 16.85 -39.84 -14.68
CA THR A 737 16.83 -41.18 -15.24
C THR A 737 17.67 -41.24 -16.52
N PRO A 738 18.35 -42.37 -16.80
CA PRO A 738 19.10 -42.56 -18.04
C PRO A 738 18.26 -42.38 -19.30
N ALA A 739 18.91 -42.08 -20.44
CA ALA A 739 18.26 -41.84 -21.73
C ALA A 739 17.53 -43.09 -22.30
N ASP A 740 17.91 -44.28 -21.84
CA ASP A 740 17.33 -45.57 -22.20
C ASP A 740 16.31 -46.10 -21.16
N PHE A 741 16.05 -45.36 -20.08
CA PHE A 741 15.17 -45.79 -19.00
C PHE A 741 13.68 -45.76 -19.41
N CYS A 742 13.03 -46.94 -19.43
CA CYS A 742 11.58 -47.10 -19.61
C CYS A 742 10.98 -46.26 -20.77
N GLN A 743 11.60 -46.32 -21.95
CA GLN A 743 11.25 -45.48 -23.11
C GLN A 743 9.79 -45.62 -23.57
N GLY A 744 9.20 -46.81 -23.45
CA GLY A 744 7.79 -47.05 -23.80
C GLY A 744 6.80 -46.22 -22.98
N GLN A 745 7.19 -45.84 -21.76
CA GLN A 745 6.43 -44.98 -20.85
C GLN A 745 6.90 -43.52 -20.88
N GLN A 746 7.90 -43.21 -21.69
CA GLN A 746 8.51 -41.88 -21.77
C GLN A 746 9.14 -41.40 -20.45
N PHE A 747 9.76 -42.32 -19.70
CA PHE A 747 10.41 -42.04 -18.41
C PHE A 747 11.91 -41.76 -18.51
N GLN A 748 12.48 -41.68 -19.71
CA GLN A 748 13.86 -41.28 -19.95
C GLN A 748 14.07 -39.79 -19.65
N ASN A 749 15.27 -39.42 -19.18
CA ASN A 749 15.67 -38.03 -18.86
C ASN A 749 14.71 -37.32 -17.90
N ARG A 750 14.06 -38.06 -16.99
CA ARG A 750 13.13 -37.53 -15.98
C ARG A 750 13.85 -37.31 -14.66
N LYS A 751 13.51 -36.23 -13.96
CA LYS A 751 14.05 -35.90 -12.64
C LYS A 751 13.62 -36.95 -11.60
N ILE A 752 14.57 -37.50 -10.85
CA ILE A 752 14.32 -38.39 -9.71
C ILE A 752 14.11 -37.51 -8.48
N ARG A 753 12.87 -37.44 -8.02
CA ARG A 753 12.47 -36.57 -6.90
C ARG A 753 12.56 -37.32 -5.57
N ALA A 754 13.14 -36.67 -4.58
CA ALA A 754 13.10 -37.07 -3.18
C ALA A 754 12.21 -36.13 -2.38
N VAL A 755 11.86 -36.54 -1.15
CA VAL A 755 11.21 -35.67 -0.18
C VAL A 755 12.11 -34.46 0.06
N GLY A 756 11.59 -33.26 -0.15
CA GLY A 756 12.30 -32.01 0.09
C GLY A 756 12.25 -31.60 1.57
N ASN A 757 13.15 -30.71 1.96
CA ASN A 757 13.28 -30.26 3.35
C ASN A 757 11.98 -29.61 3.88
N GLY A 758 11.24 -28.89 3.04
CA GLY A 758 9.97 -28.27 3.42
C GLY A 758 8.89 -29.30 3.74
N THR A 759 8.83 -30.40 3.00
CA THR A 759 7.91 -31.51 3.29
C THR A 759 8.24 -32.16 4.64
N MET A 760 9.53 -32.30 4.96
CA MET A 760 9.99 -32.82 6.26
C MET A 760 9.63 -31.88 7.41
N ALA A 761 9.85 -30.57 7.24
CA ALA A 761 9.50 -29.56 8.24
C ALA A 761 7.97 -29.50 8.47
N ASN A 762 7.17 -29.54 7.40
CA ASN A 762 5.72 -29.57 7.48
C ASN A 762 5.19 -30.84 8.15
N LEU A 763 5.83 -32.00 7.94
CA LEU A 763 5.49 -33.22 8.67
C LEU A 763 5.61 -33.01 10.18
N ILE A 764 6.73 -32.44 10.65
CA ILE A 764 6.97 -32.18 12.08
C ILE A 764 5.99 -31.14 12.61
N CYS A 765 5.81 -30.02 11.90
CA CYS A 765 4.89 -28.96 12.29
C CYS A 765 3.45 -29.50 12.43
N ASN A 766 2.94 -30.18 11.40
CA ASN A 766 1.59 -30.73 11.40
C ASN A 766 1.38 -31.81 12.46
N ASN A 767 2.42 -32.58 12.79
CA ASN A 767 2.36 -33.59 13.85
C ASN A 767 2.30 -32.94 15.25
N ALA A 768 2.91 -31.76 15.43
CA ALA A 768 2.83 -30.99 16.67
C ALA A 768 1.50 -30.24 16.80
N SER A 769 1.15 -29.40 15.83
CA SER A 769 -0.09 -28.64 15.79
C SER A 769 -0.29 -27.99 14.42
N LEU A 770 -1.54 -27.84 13.97
CA LEU A 770 -1.87 -27.10 12.73
C LEU A 770 -1.51 -25.60 12.78
N GLN A 771 -1.14 -25.08 13.96
CA GLN A 771 -0.72 -23.69 14.16
C GLN A 771 0.82 -23.55 14.22
N THR A 772 1.56 -24.65 14.31
CA THR A 772 3.03 -24.61 14.33
C THR A 772 3.53 -24.35 12.91
N GLU A 773 4.41 -23.36 12.76
CA GLU A 773 4.99 -23.01 11.46
C GLU A 773 6.50 -22.87 11.58
N ALA A 774 7.21 -23.45 10.59
CA ALA A 774 8.66 -23.38 10.52
C ALA A 774 9.15 -22.04 9.95
N ILE A 775 10.26 -21.55 10.47
CA ILE A 775 10.98 -20.39 9.93
C ILE A 775 11.89 -20.89 8.80
N ASN A 776 11.62 -20.44 7.56
CA ASN A 776 12.41 -20.80 6.38
C ASN A 776 13.75 -20.05 6.37
N MET A 777 14.86 -20.76 6.14
CA MET A 777 16.19 -20.18 5.97
C MET A 777 16.64 -20.14 4.50
N GLY A 778 16.00 -20.90 3.61
CA GLY A 778 16.38 -21.00 2.20
C GLY A 778 15.65 -19.95 1.35
N LYS A 779 16.03 -19.79 0.08
CA LYS A 779 15.27 -19.00 -0.90
C LYS A 779 13.80 -19.45 -0.93
N PRO A 780 12.82 -18.54 -1.00
CA PRO A 780 12.92 -17.07 -1.03
C PRO A 780 12.76 -16.40 0.36
N SER A 781 13.32 -16.97 1.43
CA SER A 781 13.05 -16.52 2.81
C SER A 781 13.51 -15.11 3.15
N GLN A 782 12.82 -14.52 4.14
CA GLN A 782 13.22 -13.26 4.76
C GLN A 782 14.52 -13.38 5.57
N MET A 783 14.82 -14.54 6.15
CA MET A 783 16.06 -14.72 6.92
C MET A 783 17.31 -14.73 6.03
N LEU A 784 17.23 -15.36 4.86
CA LEU A 784 18.26 -15.26 3.84
C LEU A 784 18.43 -13.81 3.36
N THR A 785 17.32 -13.09 3.17
CA THR A 785 17.32 -11.67 2.80
C THR A 785 18.07 -10.84 3.83
N GLU A 786 17.77 -11.03 5.11
CA GLU A 786 18.40 -10.30 6.21
C GLU A 786 19.89 -10.60 6.30
N GLN A 787 20.31 -11.85 6.13
CA GLN A 787 21.72 -12.20 6.11
C GLN A 787 22.48 -11.53 4.95
N LEU A 788 21.89 -11.50 3.74
CA LEU A 788 22.50 -10.82 2.60
C LEU A 788 22.59 -9.30 2.81
N ARG A 789 21.52 -8.68 3.32
CA ARG A 789 21.39 -7.23 3.46
C ARG A 789 22.22 -6.66 4.60
N ARG A 790 22.23 -7.32 5.76
CA ARG A 790 22.86 -6.81 6.98
C ARG A 790 24.36 -6.61 6.80
N SER A 791 24.90 -5.65 7.54
CA SER A 791 26.32 -5.30 7.52
C SER A 791 27.22 -6.47 7.91
N VAL A 792 28.47 -6.45 7.47
CA VAL A 792 29.46 -7.49 7.81
C VAL A 792 29.72 -7.51 9.32
N GLU A 793 29.68 -6.34 9.96
CA GLU A 793 29.82 -6.16 11.42
C GLU A 793 28.72 -6.89 12.19
N SER A 794 27.52 -6.97 11.62
CA SER A 794 26.37 -7.72 12.15
C SER A 794 26.31 -9.19 11.67
N GLY A 795 27.37 -9.70 11.04
CA GLY A 795 27.45 -11.06 10.52
C GLY A 795 26.72 -11.30 9.18
N GLY A 796 26.30 -10.23 8.49
CA GLY A 796 25.71 -10.31 7.15
C GLY A 796 26.73 -10.09 6.04
N LEU A 797 26.25 -9.84 4.81
CA LEU A 797 27.09 -9.66 3.62
C LEU A 797 27.08 -8.26 3.00
N GLY A 798 26.23 -7.35 3.49
CA GLY A 798 26.15 -5.95 3.04
C GLY A 798 25.79 -5.78 1.57
N ILE A 799 24.92 -6.65 1.04
CA ILE A 799 24.53 -6.65 -0.38
C ILE A 799 23.49 -5.55 -0.63
N ASP A 800 23.81 -4.66 -1.57
CA ASP A 800 22.83 -3.75 -2.19
C ASP A 800 22.07 -4.49 -3.30
N PHE A 801 20.83 -4.88 -3.02
CA PHE A 801 19.99 -5.61 -3.96
C PHE A 801 19.69 -4.82 -5.24
N GLY A 802 19.66 -3.48 -5.20
CA GLY A 802 19.46 -2.65 -6.39
C GLY A 802 20.64 -2.70 -7.37
N LYS A 803 21.80 -3.13 -6.88
CA LYS A 803 23.03 -3.32 -7.66
C LYS A 803 23.44 -4.77 -7.83
N ALA A 804 22.58 -5.70 -7.44
CA ALA A 804 22.80 -7.13 -7.58
C ALA A 804 21.95 -7.74 -8.71
N VAL A 805 22.40 -8.86 -9.25
CA VAL A 805 21.64 -9.70 -10.17
C VAL A 805 21.63 -11.14 -9.66
N MET A 806 20.45 -11.74 -9.57
CA MET A 806 20.28 -13.17 -9.30
C MET A 806 20.27 -13.95 -10.61
N ILE A 807 21.17 -14.90 -10.78
CA ILE A 807 21.18 -15.86 -11.89
C ILE A 807 20.61 -17.17 -11.38
N GLY A 808 19.45 -17.56 -11.88
CA GLY A 808 18.67 -18.68 -11.34
C GLY A 808 18.11 -19.58 -12.42
N SER A 809 17.62 -20.75 -12.01
CA SER A 809 16.96 -21.69 -12.93
C SER A 809 15.55 -22.07 -12.49
N THR A 810 15.05 -21.47 -11.40
CA THR A 810 13.72 -21.75 -10.84
C THR A 810 12.89 -20.48 -10.63
N LEU A 811 11.64 -20.50 -11.09
CA LEU A 811 10.69 -19.41 -10.84
C LEU A 811 10.33 -19.29 -9.35
N ASP A 812 10.02 -20.41 -8.70
CA ASP A 812 9.50 -20.46 -7.32
C ASP A 812 10.52 -20.08 -6.23
N THR A 813 11.82 -20.22 -6.50
CA THR A 813 12.86 -19.91 -5.50
C THR A 813 13.76 -18.78 -5.96
N ASP A 814 14.45 -18.90 -7.09
CA ASP A 814 15.46 -17.91 -7.48
C ASP A 814 14.83 -16.60 -7.94
N ILE A 815 13.86 -16.68 -8.86
CA ILE A 815 13.20 -15.49 -9.41
C ILE A 815 12.27 -14.86 -8.36
N LYS A 816 11.48 -15.68 -7.65
CA LYS A 816 10.65 -15.20 -6.53
C LYS A 816 11.49 -14.49 -5.46
N PHE A 817 12.68 -15.01 -5.14
CA PHE A 817 13.60 -14.36 -4.20
C PHE A 817 14.12 -13.03 -4.72
N ALA A 818 14.57 -12.97 -5.97
CA ALA A 818 15.06 -11.72 -6.54
C ALA A 818 13.98 -10.62 -6.52
N ASN A 819 12.77 -10.96 -6.96
CA ASN A 819 11.65 -10.04 -6.98
C ASN A 819 11.19 -9.61 -5.58
N SER A 820 11.22 -10.51 -4.58
CA SER A 820 10.80 -10.18 -3.21
C SER A 820 11.67 -9.12 -2.53
N VAL A 821 12.92 -8.96 -3.00
CA VAL A 821 13.88 -7.99 -2.48
C VAL A 821 14.17 -6.82 -3.45
N GLY A 822 13.49 -6.78 -4.60
CA GLY A 822 13.68 -5.75 -5.64
C GLY A 822 14.97 -5.90 -6.46
N MET A 823 15.54 -7.11 -6.53
CA MET A 823 16.74 -7.44 -7.29
C MET A 823 16.39 -7.84 -8.73
N ARG A 824 17.24 -7.48 -9.69
CA ARG A 824 17.13 -7.96 -11.08
C ARG A 824 17.47 -9.45 -11.17
N SER A 825 16.89 -10.15 -12.14
CA SER A 825 17.08 -11.60 -12.29
C SER A 825 17.29 -12.05 -13.73
N LEU A 826 18.19 -13.02 -13.92
CA LEU A 826 18.44 -13.73 -15.16
C LEU A 826 18.03 -15.20 -14.99
N LEU A 827 16.96 -15.62 -15.66
CA LEU A 827 16.55 -17.02 -15.71
C LEU A 827 17.31 -17.75 -16.82
N VAL A 828 17.93 -18.90 -16.48
CA VAL A 828 18.52 -19.82 -17.46
C VAL A 828 17.61 -21.04 -17.68
N LEU A 829 17.31 -21.34 -18.94
CA LEU A 829 16.44 -22.47 -19.31
C LEU A 829 17.16 -23.82 -19.35
N SER A 830 18.49 -23.83 -19.21
CA SER A 830 19.31 -25.04 -19.12
C SER A 830 19.13 -25.83 -17.82
N GLY A 831 18.34 -25.31 -16.87
CA GLY A 831 18.20 -25.86 -15.53
C GLY A 831 16.83 -26.48 -15.24
N ILE A 832 16.13 -25.95 -14.24
CA ILE A 832 14.89 -26.57 -13.73
C ILE A 832 13.66 -26.14 -14.54
N THR A 833 13.48 -24.84 -14.71
CA THR A 833 12.37 -24.21 -15.44
C THR A 833 12.62 -24.29 -16.94
N ASN A 834 11.60 -24.72 -17.69
CA ASN A 834 11.60 -24.72 -19.16
C ASN A 834 10.74 -23.57 -19.73
N GLU A 835 10.76 -23.39 -21.06
CA GLU A 835 10.00 -22.32 -21.73
C GLU A 835 8.49 -22.43 -21.51
N GLY A 836 7.94 -23.64 -21.49
CA GLY A 836 6.51 -23.87 -21.20
C GLY A 836 6.12 -23.41 -19.80
N ASP A 837 6.93 -23.76 -18.79
CA ASP A 837 6.70 -23.31 -17.40
C ASP A 837 6.67 -21.77 -17.31
N LEU A 838 7.55 -21.09 -18.06
CA LEU A 838 7.61 -19.62 -18.09
C LEU A 838 6.40 -19.00 -18.82
N LEU A 839 5.93 -19.61 -19.91
CA LEU A 839 4.78 -19.13 -20.67
C LEU A 839 3.46 -19.33 -19.91
N GLU A 840 3.37 -20.35 -19.07
CA GLU A 840 2.22 -20.59 -18.19
C GLU A 840 2.23 -19.69 -16.94
N GLU A 841 3.37 -19.08 -16.59
CA GLU A 841 3.49 -18.25 -15.40
C GLU A 841 2.86 -16.87 -15.59
N GLN A 842 1.91 -16.54 -14.71
CA GLN A 842 1.18 -15.28 -14.71
C GLN A 842 1.53 -14.41 -13.52
N LEU A 843 2.19 -14.96 -12.50
CA LEU A 843 2.53 -14.22 -11.28
C LEU A 843 3.72 -13.31 -11.52
N SER A 844 3.49 -11.99 -11.49
CA SER A 844 4.55 -10.97 -11.57
C SER A 844 5.71 -11.21 -10.61
N SER A 845 5.44 -11.73 -9.40
CA SER A 845 6.46 -12.07 -8.40
C SER A 845 7.42 -13.17 -8.86
N LYS A 846 7.07 -13.94 -9.89
CA LYS A 846 7.86 -15.05 -10.44
C LYS A 846 8.37 -14.78 -11.85
N LEU A 847 8.10 -13.60 -12.41
CA LEU A 847 8.61 -13.24 -13.74
C LEU A 847 10.05 -12.73 -13.65
N PRO A 848 10.96 -13.20 -14.51
CA PRO A 848 12.35 -12.76 -14.51
C PRO A 848 12.54 -11.42 -15.22
N THR A 849 13.66 -10.74 -14.97
CA THR A 849 14.06 -9.55 -15.76
C THR A 849 14.51 -9.96 -17.16
N TRP A 850 15.31 -11.02 -17.27
CA TRP A 850 15.84 -11.54 -18.52
C TRP A 850 15.78 -13.06 -18.57
N VAL A 851 15.70 -13.61 -19.77
CA VAL A 851 15.73 -15.06 -20.03
C VAL A 851 16.78 -15.37 -21.08
N VAL A 852 17.55 -16.42 -20.84
CA VAL A 852 18.53 -16.97 -21.79
C VAL A 852 18.50 -18.50 -21.74
N ASP A 853 18.90 -19.15 -22.84
CA ASP A 853 18.99 -20.62 -22.87
C ASP A 853 19.96 -21.15 -21.81
N SER A 854 21.12 -20.49 -21.68
CA SER A 854 22.16 -20.82 -20.71
C SER A 854 23.02 -19.59 -20.47
N LEU A 855 23.73 -19.53 -19.35
CA LEU A 855 24.76 -18.50 -19.15
C LEU A 855 25.84 -18.54 -20.24
N ALA A 856 26.06 -19.69 -20.89
CA ALA A 856 27.00 -19.82 -22.00
C ALA A 856 26.60 -19.03 -23.26
N SER A 857 25.33 -18.62 -23.42
CA SER A 857 24.84 -17.95 -24.63
C SER A 857 25.04 -16.43 -24.64
N ILE A 858 25.54 -15.86 -23.54
CA ILE A 858 25.82 -14.42 -23.38
C ILE A 858 27.31 -14.17 -23.19
#